data_AF-A0A0M9E583-F1
#
_entry.id   AF-A0A0M9E583-F1
#
_cell.length_a   1.000
_cell.length_b   1.000
_cell.length_c   1.000
_cell.angle_alpha   90.00
_cell.angle_beta   90.00
_cell.angle_gamma   90.00
#
_symmetry.space_group_name_H-M   'P 1'
#
loop_
_entity.id
_entity.type
_entity.pdbx_description
1 polymer ?
#
loop_
_entity_poly.entity_id
_entity_poly.type
_entity_poly.pdbx_seq_one_letter_code
_entity_poly.pdbx_strand_id
1 'polypeptide(L)'
;MKILIVDDSKNGALVLQMRLLEQGYNDVHVEYSAKEAFKYLETLPPESACQLILMDINMPEMDGIEATQWLKKHEKYKDIPVVMVSGDEDIERLKQAFNAGAYDFIRKSSEETELIARVKSVLRLKQEMEHRIAHEKELQSLTEKYKTKAIEAEMANRAKAQFLANMSHEIRTPMNAITGMTSLAINENKSPLVHRYLKTIQNSSQLLLALLNDILDISRIDAGRLKMETTQFNFRTIMEQSATIFGSKASAKDIELILSIDNRIPDQLIGDPHRFNQILNNLISNAIKFTSEGYVEISAQMLNQEPKKIKIQFEVKDTGTGIDSSSYDELFESFTQADSSITRKYGGTGLGLAICKNLVELMDGKIWIESKLNEGSTFIFTAYFSLPESQPEKEALLPLDDAFSNLSFIVLDDNPVAGAAVIGTLESIGLSGTLVQNEQILIDQLSDIHEPPVDLIFLDNSFTDTDGLTIAKNIRHNISIHQPQIILMSAIGIVLPDELTQESGIQSVVNKPLSRKSVADAIINAIKPELLKKESPDQSSASYKYNNISALLVEDDDINIDVCIGLLKSVNIHKIDVAKNGLEGFELIKKAYHSNKKYDFILMDVQMPIMDGLEATRKVRNFESSLVSLSNQENLRIPIIATTAHAMEEDKNRCIEAGMDDYVTKPIPLKDLYRVINKFACSKRLPLDLVDDQTNNLSLDTENQTQHILNPKEAISRFNGNEALYFQLLQKFMEEYINVDKQIKEALDKNDLETAHRLAHTTKGLAANLAAPKFTEASRDLEYAIKEKQNDKIDYLFTNFKTEFQRLFKEIKKVLPTEGHPAQEDQEYVEKEQTQKDSITLPQISEINIQEALKRFAGNFDLFMQVLRRFYDDYQTFSSQIREAYITDNLKKVQEYAHRLKGVASYLASESLLDAAKKLEKYVIDKQYEKITPIITSIEDIISRIITSLKNVIQSDQIDNSIVLLPQNIHDRFITLYKLLKESDSEIKDMINDFEQSLSKISLSFSARQNLKKMVREINSYQFDNAKKSLQLLAENCNVQFADKEVIE
;
A
#
# COMPACT_ATOMS: atom_id res chain seq x y z
N MET A 1 -62.20 21.77 47.66
CA MET A 1 -62.35 20.48 46.95
C MET A 1 -63.83 20.28 46.76
N LYS A 2 -64.28 20.14 45.51
CA LYS A 2 -65.71 20.01 45.21
C LYS A 2 -66.13 18.54 45.27
N ILE A 3 -67.10 18.21 46.11
CA ILE A 3 -67.64 16.85 46.25
C ILE A 3 -69.11 16.88 45.80
N LEU A 4 -69.50 15.95 44.94
CA LEU A 4 -70.89 15.79 44.51
C LEU A 4 -71.48 14.57 45.20
N ILE A 5 -72.59 14.75 45.89
CA ILE A 5 -73.39 13.66 46.46
C ILE A 5 -74.59 13.46 45.54
N VAL A 6 -74.86 12.21 45.16
CA VAL A 6 -76.00 11.82 44.35
C VAL A 6 -76.76 10.74 45.11
N ASP A 7 -77.91 11.07 45.69
CA ASP A 7 -78.72 10.13 46.47
C ASP A 7 -80.19 10.55 46.34
N ASP A 8 -81.08 9.61 46.00
CA ASP A 8 -82.51 9.88 45.79
C ASP A 8 -83.23 10.18 47.11
N SER A 9 -82.65 9.77 48.24
CA SER A 9 -83.10 10.09 49.58
C SER A 9 -82.61 11.45 50.03
N LYS A 10 -83.54 12.42 50.09
CA LYS A 10 -83.26 13.77 50.61
C LYS A 10 -82.63 13.77 51.99
N ASN A 11 -83.07 12.87 52.87
CA ASN A 11 -82.52 12.75 54.21
C ASN A 11 -81.13 12.11 54.21
N GLY A 12 -80.90 11.08 53.37
CA GLY A 12 -79.61 10.42 53.24
C GLY A 12 -78.53 11.37 52.70
N ALA A 13 -78.86 12.08 51.63
CA ALA A 13 -77.99 13.07 51.01
C ALA A 13 -77.63 14.21 51.98
N LEU A 14 -78.62 14.73 52.73
CA LEU A 14 -78.40 15.81 53.71
C LEU A 14 -77.47 15.37 54.85
N VAL A 15 -77.63 14.14 55.35
CA VAL A 15 -76.76 13.59 56.41
C VAL A 15 -75.30 13.48 55.92
N LEU A 16 -75.09 12.98 54.71
CA LEU A 16 -73.74 12.90 54.11
C LEU A 16 -73.14 14.29 53.90
N GLN A 17 -73.94 15.25 53.43
CA GLN A 17 -73.53 16.63 53.23
C GLN A 17 -73.11 17.29 54.55
N MET A 18 -73.92 17.15 55.61
CA MET A 18 -73.61 17.71 56.94
C MET A 18 -72.31 17.13 57.50
N ARG A 19 -72.12 15.80 57.45
CA ARG A 19 -70.90 15.14 57.94
C ARG A 19 -69.64 15.62 57.21
N LEU A 20 -69.73 15.86 55.90
CA LEU A 20 -68.60 16.39 55.13
C LEU A 20 -68.32 17.87 55.47
N LEU A 21 -69.37 18.69 55.63
CA LEU A 21 -69.23 20.10 56.00
C LEU A 21 -68.59 20.26 57.40
N GLU A 22 -68.98 19.46 58.38
CA GLU A 22 -68.41 19.46 59.74
C GLU A 22 -66.91 19.15 59.76
N GLN A 23 -66.44 18.40 58.77
CA GLN A 23 -65.03 18.01 58.62
C GLN A 23 -64.23 18.98 57.73
N GLY A 24 -64.83 20.13 57.36
CA GLY A 24 -64.18 21.22 56.64
C GLY A 24 -64.26 21.13 55.11
N TYR A 25 -65.07 20.24 54.55
CA TYR A 25 -65.34 20.21 53.10
C TYR A 25 -66.41 21.25 52.75
N ASN A 26 -65.99 22.48 52.44
CA ASN A 26 -66.89 23.63 52.27
C ASN A 26 -67.65 23.69 50.93
N ASP A 27 -67.38 22.78 49.98
CA ASP A 27 -67.92 22.78 48.62
C ASP A 27 -68.52 21.41 48.29
N VAL A 28 -69.64 21.10 48.93
CA VAL A 28 -70.36 19.82 48.81
C VAL A 28 -71.72 20.08 48.19
N HIS A 29 -71.91 19.61 46.97
CA HIS A 29 -73.15 19.76 46.21
C HIS A 29 -73.96 18.47 46.27
N VAL A 30 -75.29 18.58 46.26
CA VAL A 30 -76.21 17.44 46.35
C VAL A 30 -77.14 17.47 45.15
N GLU A 31 -77.29 16.33 44.48
CA GLU A 31 -78.31 16.08 43.46
C GLU A 31 -79.09 14.81 43.80
N TYR A 32 -80.34 14.71 43.35
CA TYR A 32 -81.24 13.64 43.76
C TYR A 32 -81.47 12.59 42.67
N SER A 33 -80.79 12.71 41.54
CA SER A 33 -80.83 11.75 40.45
C SER A 33 -79.54 11.81 39.60
N ALA A 34 -79.23 10.71 38.91
CA ALA A 34 -78.08 10.65 38.00
C ALA A 34 -78.17 11.71 36.87
N LYS A 35 -79.38 11.98 36.35
CA LYS A 35 -79.60 12.98 35.30
C LYS A 35 -79.29 14.40 35.77
N GLU A 36 -79.72 14.76 36.97
CA GLU A 36 -79.41 16.05 37.59
C GLU A 36 -77.91 16.19 37.86
N ALA A 37 -77.28 15.12 38.36
CA ALA A 37 -75.83 15.06 38.58
C ALA A 37 -75.03 15.30 37.29
N PHE A 38 -75.42 14.70 36.16
CA PHE A 38 -74.74 14.93 34.88
C PHE A 38 -74.90 16.36 34.39
N LYS A 39 -76.11 16.92 34.49
CA LYS A 39 -76.36 18.33 34.13
C LYS A 39 -75.50 19.27 34.98
N TYR A 40 -75.40 19.01 36.29
CA TYR A 40 -74.53 19.77 37.17
C TYR A 40 -73.06 19.69 36.74
N LEU A 41 -72.54 18.49 36.47
CA LEU A 41 -71.15 18.29 36.01
C LEU A 41 -70.85 19.03 34.69
N GLU A 42 -71.85 19.18 33.81
CA GLU A 42 -71.71 19.97 32.58
C GLU A 42 -71.60 21.48 32.83
N THR A 43 -72.29 21.99 33.86
CA THR A 43 -72.22 23.42 34.24
C THR A 43 -70.91 23.82 34.90
N LEU A 44 -70.10 22.86 35.35
CA LEU A 44 -68.84 23.16 36.04
C LEU A 44 -67.74 23.60 35.06
N PRO A 45 -67.08 24.74 35.31
CA PRO A 45 -65.89 25.12 34.56
C PRO A 45 -64.71 24.20 34.89
N PRO A 46 -63.71 24.06 34.00
CA PRO A 46 -62.55 23.18 34.20
C PRO A 46 -61.80 23.45 35.52
N GLU A 47 -61.73 24.72 35.94
CA GLU A 47 -61.07 25.17 37.17
C GLU A 47 -61.83 24.80 38.45
N SER A 48 -63.09 24.39 38.34
CA SER A 48 -63.96 23.96 39.45
C SER A 48 -64.43 22.52 39.28
N ALA A 49 -63.59 21.67 38.67
CA ALA A 49 -63.90 20.27 38.41
C ALA A 49 -64.25 19.52 39.71
N CYS A 50 -65.29 18.69 39.63
CA CYS A 50 -65.68 17.81 40.71
C CYS A 50 -64.53 16.84 41.02
N GLN A 51 -64.15 16.73 42.30
CA GLN A 51 -63.01 15.93 42.72
C GLN A 51 -63.38 14.53 43.20
N LEU A 52 -64.62 14.33 43.64
CA LEU A 52 -65.15 13.06 44.14
C LEU A 52 -66.68 13.05 44.00
N ILE A 53 -67.24 11.91 43.62
CA ILE A 53 -68.68 11.69 43.62
C ILE A 53 -69.02 10.62 44.66
N LEU A 54 -69.91 10.93 45.60
CA LEU A 54 -70.57 9.95 46.45
C LEU A 54 -71.89 9.57 45.80
N MET A 55 -72.03 8.32 45.37
CA MET A 55 -73.14 7.89 44.52
C MET A 55 -73.96 6.82 45.23
N ASP A 56 -75.24 7.04 45.45
CA ASP A 56 -76.12 5.98 45.93
C ASP A 56 -76.27 4.89 44.88
N ILE A 57 -76.24 3.63 45.32
CA ILE A 57 -76.41 2.48 44.42
C ILE A 57 -77.85 2.40 43.93
N ASN A 58 -78.83 2.59 44.82
CA ASN A 58 -80.24 2.29 44.54
C ASN A 58 -81.03 3.56 44.22
N MET A 59 -80.90 4.06 42.99
CA MET A 59 -81.64 5.24 42.52
C MET A 59 -82.68 4.87 41.44
N PRO A 60 -83.80 5.60 41.35
CA PRO A 60 -84.81 5.38 40.33
C PRO A 60 -84.35 5.84 38.94
N GLU A 61 -84.91 5.22 37.91
CA GLU A 61 -84.62 5.42 36.47
C GLU A 61 -83.22 4.98 36.01
N MET A 62 -82.16 5.40 36.69
CA MET A 62 -80.78 5.02 36.42
C MET A 62 -80.08 4.78 37.75
N ASP A 63 -79.63 3.55 37.96
CA ASP A 63 -78.99 3.19 39.22
C ASP A 63 -77.53 3.71 39.30
N GLY A 64 -76.94 3.70 40.49
CA GLY A 64 -75.60 4.25 40.70
C GLY A 64 -74.51 3.53 39.88
N ILE A 65 -74.71 2.25 39.57
CA ILE A 65 -73.77 1.42 38.80
C ILE A 65 -73.83 1.84 37.33
N GLU A 66 -75.03 1.95 36.75
CA GLU A 66 -75.25 2.46 35.40
C GLU A 66 -74.72 3.89 35.23
N ALA A 67 -74.96 4.75 36.22
CA ALA A 67 -74.45 6.12 36.23
C ALA A 67 -72.91 6.15 36.26
N THR A 68 -72.28 5.26 37.03
CA THR A 68 -70.82 5.14 37.09
C THR A 68 -70.23 4.64 35.77
N GLN A 69 -70.84 3.63 35.15
CA GLN A 69 -70.42 3.17 33.82
C GLN A 69 -70.50 4.27 32.78
N TRP A 70 -71.54 5.11 32.84
CA TRP A 70 -71.67 6.28 31.97
C TRP A 70 -70.52 7.27 32.20
N LEU A 71 -70.24 7.63 33.46
CA LEU A 71 -69.14 8.55 33.81
C LEU A 71 -67.79 8.03 33.32
N LYS A 72 -67.52 6.73 33.48
CA LYS A 72 -66.26 6.10 33.05
C LYS A 72 -66.08 6.02 31.54
N LYS A 73 -67.17 6.01 30.76
CA LYS A 73 -67.12 6.06 29.29
C LYS A 73 -66.90 7.47 28.73
N HIS A 74 -67.12 8.52 29.51
CA HIS A 74 -66.98 9.90 29.05
C HIS A 74 -65.60 10.45 29.37
N GLU A 75 -64.84 10.87 28.35
CA GLU A 75 -63.45 11.35 28.52
C GLU A 75 -63.30 12.49 29.53
N LYS A 76 -64.30 13.35 29.67
CA LYS A 76 -64.29 14.48 30.61
C LYS A 76 -64.46 14.05 32.08
N TYR A 77 -65.10 12.91 32.35
CA TYR A 77 -65.53 12.51 33.69
C TYR A 77 -64.91 11.19 34.17
N LYS A 78 -64.25 10.43 33.28
CA LYS A 78 -63.69 9.11 33.57
C LYS A 78 -62.72 9.08 34.76
N ASP A 79 -62.00 10.18 34.97
CA ASP A 79 -60.98 10.31 36.02
C ASP A 79 -61.55 10.79 37.36
N ILE A 80 -62.85 11.12 37.44
CA ILE A 80 -63.49 11.49 38.71
C ILE A 80 -63.74 10.20 39.51
N PRO A 81 -63.17 10.05 40.72
CA PRO A 81 -63.44 8.88 41.54
C PRO A 81 -64.89 8.88 42.00
N VAL A 82 -65.52 7.71 41.94
CA VAL A 82 -66.89 7.48 42.40
C VAL A 82 -66.81 6.52 43.57
N VAL A 83 -67.34 6.93 44.72
CA VAL A 83 -67.48 6.09 45.90
C VAL A 83 -68.96 5.79 46.07
N MET A 84 -69.30 4.51 46.02
CA MET A 84 -70.68 4.08 46.15
C MET A 84 -71.16 4.24 47.59
N VAL A 85 -72.42 4.58 47.77
CA VAL A 85 -73.09 4.61 49.07
C VAL A 85 -74.20 3.57 49.00
N SER A 86 -74.18 2.56 49.87
CA SER A 86 -75.15 1.46 49.85
C SER A 86 -75.83 1.26 51.20
N GLY A 87 -77.14 1.03 51.18
CA GLY A 87 -77.88 0.54 52.35
C GLY A 87 -77.86 -0.99 52.50
N ASP A 88 -77.58 -1.72 51.41
CA ASP A 88 -77.63 -3.19 51.35
C ASP A 88 -76.24 -3.83 51.45
N GLU A 89 -76.18 -5.01 52.08
CA GLU A 89 -74.98 -5.88 52.14
C GLU A 89 -74.85 -6.83 50.92
N ASP A 90 -75.54 -6.52 49.82
CA ASP A 90 -75.51 -7.36 48.62
C ASP A 90 -74.12 -7.31 47.93
N ILE A 91 -73.34 -8.36 48.19
CA ILE A 91 -71.99 -8.55 47.67
C ILE A 91 -71.98 -8.55 46.13
N GLU A 92 -73.03 -9.04 45.47
CA GLU A 92 -73.08 -9.09 44.00
C GLU A 92 -73.23 -7.68 43.40
N ARG A 93 -74.04 -6.82 44.01
CA ARG A 93 -74.12 -5.41 43.58
C ARG A 93 -72.83 -4.65 43.82
N LEU A 94 -72.13 -4.91 44.93
CA LEU A 94 -70.81 -4.31 45.18
C LEU A 94 -69.77 -4.75 44.13
N LYS A 95 -69.76 -6.04 43.75
CA LYS A 95 -68.90 -6.52 42.64
C LYS A 95 -69.23 -5.81 41.32
N GLN A 96 -70.52 -5.65 41.01
CA GLN A 96 -70.96 -4.93 39.81
C GLN A 96 -70.53 -3.46 39.83
N ALA A 97 -70.59 -2.79 40.99
CA ALA A 97 -70.09 -1.43 41.17
C ALA A 97 -68.58 -1.30 40.90
N PHE A 98 -67.76 -2.21 41.43
CA PHE A 98 -66.32 -2.22 41.13
C PHE A 98 -66.04 -2.49 39.65
N ASN A 99 -66.76 -3.43 39.03
CA ASN A 99 -66.65 -3.71 37.60
C ASN A 99 -67.10 -2.52 36.73
N ALA A 100 -68.01 -1.69 37.23
CA ALA A 100 -68.41 -0.43 36.60
C ALA A 100 -67.38 0.69 36.73
N GLY A 101 -66.35 0.51 37.56
CA GLY A 101 -65.28 1.48 37.80
C GLY A 101 -65.47 2.36 39.04
N ALA A 102 -66.29 1.93 40.01
CA ALA A 102 -66.29 2.54 41.34
C ALA A 102 -64.93 2.35 42.02
N TYR A 103 -64.45 3.39 42.72
CA TYR A 103 -63.18 3.38 43.43
C TYR A 103 -63.31 2.68 44.79
N ASP A 104 -64.45 2.87 45.46
CA ASP A 104 -64.73 2.27 46.76
C ASP A 104 -66.24 2.30 47.05
N PHE A 105 -66.67 1.79 48.21
CA PHE A 105 -68.03 1.91 48.71
C PHE A 105 -68.10 2.24 50.20
N ILE A 106 -69.19 2.83 50.65
CA ILE A 106 -69.50 3.20 52.04
C ILE A 106 -70.90 2.71 52.38
N ARG A 107 -71.13 2.24 53.61
CA ARG A 107 -72.48 1.84 54.05
C ARG A 107 -73.25 3.06 54.54
N LYS A 108 -74.55 3.16 54.26
CA LYS A 108 -75.41 4.25 54.78
C LYS A 108 -75.48 4.24 56.32
N SER A 109 -75.27 3.08 56.96
CA SER A 109 -75.17 2.91 58.41
C SER A 109 -73.77 3.10 59.00
N SER A 110 -72.76 3.40 58.17
CA SER A 110 -71.38 3.58 58.63
C SER A 110 -71.24 4.76 59.60
N GLU A 111 -70.34 4.60 60.57
CA GLU A 111 -69.91 5.66 61.47
C GLU A 111 -69.27 6.80 60.66
N GLU A 112 -69.39 8.04 61.16
CA GLU A 112 -68.81 9.23 60.54
C GLU A 112 -67.30 9.06 60.28
N THR A 113 -66.61 8.39 61.18
CA THR A 113 -65.18 8.06 61.09
C THR A 113 -64.84 7.25 59.84
N GLU A 114 -65.66 6.29 59.44
CA GLU A 114 -65.43 5.45 58.26
C GLU A 114 -65.62 6.23 56.95
N LEU A 115 -66.71 7.01 56.85
CA LEU A 115 -66.99 7.89 55.71
C LEU A 115 -65.80 8.81 55.43
N ILE A 116 -65.31 9.48 56.46
CA ILE A 116 -64.23 10.46 56.34
C ILE A 116 -62.89 9.79 56.02
N ALA A 117 -62.61 8.62 56.61
CA ALA A 117 -61.39 7.87 56.32
C ALA A 117 -61.33 7.43 54.84
N ARG A 118 -62.45 6.94 54.28
CA ARG A 118 -62.53 6.51 52.88
C ARG A 118 -62.44 7.69 51.91
N VAL A 119 -63.18 8.77 52.18
CA VAL A 119 -63.11 10.02 51.37
C VAL A 119 -61.69 10.58 51.34
N LYS A 120 -61.01 10.66 52.50
CA LYS A 120 -59.61 11.11 52.56
C LYS A 120 -58.67 10.19 51.80
N SER A 121 -58.85 8.87 51.89
CA SER A 121 -58.00 7.90 51.19
C SER A 121 -58.11 8.00 49.68
N VAL A 122 -59.33 8.12 49.16
CA VAL A 122 -59.60 8.26 47.71
C VAL A 122 -59.04 9.57 47.17
N LEU A 123 -59.24 10.68 47.89
CA LEU A 123 -58.70 11.98 47.49
C LEU A 123 -57.17 12.00 47.51
N ARG A 124 -56.53 11.36 48.51
CA ARG A 124 -55.07 11.23 48.58
C ARG A 124 -54.52 10.45 47.39
N LEU A 125 -55.13 9.31 47.06
CA LEU A 125 -54.71 8.50 45.90
C LEU A 125 -54.81 9.26 44.58
N LYS A 126 -55.88 10.06 44.41
CA LYS A 126 -56.04 10.92 43.25
C LYS A 126 -54.91 11.95 43.14
N GLN A 127 -54.60 12.65 44.23
CA GLN A 127 -53.52 13.63 44.27
C GLN A 127 -52.15 13.01 43.97
N GLU A 128 -51.87 11.83 44.53
CA GLU A 128 -50.63 11.10 44.25
C GLU A 128 -50.53 10.69 42.77
N MET A 129 -51.63 10.26 42.17
CA MET A 129 -51.67 9.89 40.75
C MET A 129 -51.47 11.11 39.84
N GLU A 130 -52.12 12.23 40.14
CA GLU A 130 -51.92 13.50 39.42
C GLU A 130 -50.46 13.98 39.52
N HIS A 131 -49.86 13.89 40.71
CA HIS A 131 -48.45 14.24 40.93
C HIS A 131 -47.50 13.30 40.16
N ARG A 132 -47.79 11.99 40.11
CA ARG A 132 -47.00 11.02 39.32
C ARG A 132 -47.07 11.32 37.83
N ILE A 133 -48.26 11.58 37.30
CA ILE A 133 -48.44 11.92 35.88
C ILE A 133 -47.71 13.22 35.53
N ALA A 134 -47.78 14.23 36.41
CA ALA A 134 -47.05 15.48 36.21
C ALA A 134 -45.53 15.25 36.21
N HIS A 135 -45.01 14.47 37.17
CA HIS A 135 -43.59 14.15 37.27
C HIS A 135 -43.10 13.31 36.08
N GLU A 136 -43.88 12.35 35.61
CA GLU A 136 -43.55 11.53 34.44
C GLU A 136 -43.47 12.37 33.15
N LYS A 137 -44.41 13.30 32.97
CA LYS A 137 -44.36 14.27 31.86
C LYS A 137 -43.13 15.17 31.93
N GLU A 138 -42.76 15.64 33.12
CA GLU A 138 -41.55 16.43 33.33
C GLU A 138 -40.30 15.63 32.97
N LEU A 139 -40.17 14.40 33.48
CA LEU A 139 -39.09 13.45 33.16
C LEU A 139 -38.98 13.17 31.66
N GLN A 140 -40.09 12.94 30.97
CA GLN A 140 -40.10 12.74 29.52
C GLN A 140 -39.63 13.99 28.78
N SER A 141 -40.11 15.18 29.17
CA SER A 141 -39.69 16.44 28.55
C SER A 141 -38.20 16.71 28.74
N LEU A 142 -37.67 16.38 29.93
CA LEU A 142 -36.27 16.55 30.26
C LEU A 142 -35.40 15.54 29.50
N THR A 143 -35.86 14.30 29.37
CA THR A 143 -35.18 13.24 28.61
C THR A 143 -35.10 13.61 27.13
N GLU A 144 -36.19 14.07 26.53
CA GLU A 144 -36.19 14.54 25.15
C GLU A 144 -35.27 15.75 24.97
N LYS A 145 -35.29 16.72 25.90
CA LYS A 145 -34.36 17.85 25.87
C LYS A 145 -32.89 17.40 25.93
N TYR A 146 -32.55 16.41 26.75
CA TYR A 146 -31.19 15.86 26.81
C TYR A 146 -30.82 15.09 25.53
N LYS A 147 -31.73 14.30 24.96
CA LYS A 147 -31.51 13.64 23.67
C LYS A 147 -31.27 14.64 22.55
N THR A 148 -32.08 15.69 22.45
CA THR A 148 -31.89 16.74 21.43
C THR A 148 -30.53 17.40 21.58
N LYS A 149 -30.13 17.76 22.80
CA LYS A 149 -28.80 18.33 23.06
C LYS A 149 -27.66 17.36 22.70
N ALA A 150 -27.82 16.06 22.98
CA ALA A 150 -26.82 15.05 22.63
C ALA A 150 -26.68 14.90 21.11
N ILE A 151 -27.80 14.86 20.38
CA ILE A 151 -27.82 14.81 18.91
C ILE A 151 -27.21 16.08 18.31
N GLU A 152 -27.53 17.26 18.84
CA GLU A 152 -26.93 18.53 18.43
C GLU A 152 -25.41 18.54 18.63
N ALA A 153 -24.94 18.07 19.78
CA ALA A 153 -23.50 17.95 20.07
C ALA A 153 -22.81 16.93 19.15
N GLU A 154 -23.43 15.78 18.88
CA GLU A 154 -22.90 14.76 17.97
C GLU A 154 -22.85 15.27 16.53
N MET A 155 -23.92 15.95 16.07
CA MET A 155 -23.97 16.57 14.75
C MET A 155 -22.91 17.67 14.61
N ALA A 156 -22.71 18.50 15.64
CA ALA A 156 -21.66 19.51 15.66
C ALA A 156 -20.26 18.89 15.58
N ASN A 157 -19.99 17.82 16.33
CA ASN A 157 -18.72 17.09 16.28
C ASN A 157 -18.50 16.44 14.91
N ARG A 158 -19.54 15.83 14.34
CA ARG A 158 -19.46 15.21 13.00
C ARG A 158 -19.23 16.26 11.91
N ALA A 159 -19.89 17.41 12.00
CA ALA A 159 -19.69 18.53 11.09
C ALA A 159 -18.27 19.11 11.21
N LYS A 160 -17.75 19.28 12.43
CA LYS A 160 -16.37 19.71 12.69
C LYS A 160 -15.34 18.74 12.09
N ALA A 161 -15.53 17.43 12.28
CA ALA A 161 -14.66 16.40 11.72
C ALA A 161 -14.72 16.37 10.18
N GLN A 162 -15.91 16.48 9.59
CA GLN A 162 -16.08 16.53 8.13
C GLN A 162 -15.46 17.80 7.53
N PHE A 163 -15.63 18.94 8.20
CA PHE A 163 -15.01 20.20 7.79
C PHE A 163 -13.48 20.09 7.80
N LEU A 164 -12.88 19.55 8.86
CA LEU A 164 -11.43 19.36 8.95
C LEU A 164 -10.90 18.38 7.90
N ALA A 165 -11.62 17.28 7.64
CA ALA A 165 -11.27 16.34 6.57
C ALA A 165 -11.28 16.99 5.18
N ASN A 166 -12.31 17.77 4.86
CA ASN A 166 -12.42 18.49 3.59
C ASN A 166 -11.34 19.59 3.49
N MET A 167 -11.15 20.39 4.53
CA MET A 167 -10.10 21.42 4.60
C MET A 167 -8.70 20.82 4.43
N SER A 168 -8.45 19.63 4.99
CA SER A 168 -7.18 18.93 4.76
C SER A 168 -6.95 18.67 3.27
N HIS A 169 -7.95 18.19 2.55
CA HIS A 169 -7.82 17.97 1.11
C HIS A 169 -7.64 19.28 0.33
N GLU A 170 -8.36 20.34 0.71
CA GLU A 170 -8.30 21.64 0.07
C GLU A 170 -7.02 22.43 0.36
N ILE A 171 -6.36 22.19 1.50
CA ILE A 171 -5.06 22.79 1.84
C ILE A 171 -3.89 21.90 1.35
N ARG A 172 -4.04 20.57 1.38
CA ARG A 172 -3.01 19.65 0.88
C ARG A 172 -2.74 19.86 -0.60
N THR A 173 -3.77 20.10 -1.39
CA THR A 173 -3.64 20.31 -2.84
C THR A 173 -2.74 21.51 -3.20
N PRO A 174 -2.97 22.73 -2.70
CA PRO A 174 -2.07 23.86 -2.95
C PRO A 174 -0.71 23.71 -2.25
N MET A 175 -0.63 23.05 -1.10
CA MET A 175 0.64 22.86 -0.38
C MET A 175 1.56 21.84 -1.05
N ASN A 176 1.01 20.77 -1.62
CA ASN A 176 1.75 19.87 -2.49
C ASN A 176 2.29 20.68 -3.66
N ALA A 177 1.43 21.44 -4.35
CA ALA A 177 1.83 22.29 -5.47
C ALA A 177 2.95 23.31 -5.11
N ILE A 178 2.92 23.95 -3.94
CA ILE A 178 4.03 24.82 -3.50
C ILE A 178 5.31 24.00 -3.24
N THR A 179 5.17 22.82 -2.62
CA THR A 179 6.29 21.93 -2.28
C THR A 179 7.00 21.42 -3.52
N GLY A 180 6.28 21.00 -4.56
CA GLY A 180 6.95 20.52 -5.74
C GLY A 180 7.24 21.60 -6.79
N MET A 181 6.56 22.76 -6.81
CA MET A 181 7.07 23.94 -7.56
C MET A 181 8.41 24.43 -7.00
N THR A 182 8.59 24.41 -5.67
CA THR A 182 9.90 24.68 -5.05
C THR A 182 10.89 23.54 -5.24
N SER A 183 10.41 22.29 -5.16
CA SER A 183 10.92 21.06 -5.80
C SER A 183 11.77 21.29 -7.04
N LEU A 184 11.05 21.66 -8.09
CA LEU A 184 11.57 21.87 -9.43
C LEU A 184 12.56 23.02 -9.51
N ALA A 185 12.24 24.13 -8.86
CA ALA A 185 13.07 25.31 -8.88
C ALA A 185 14.43 25.07 -8.19
N ILE A 186 14.53 24.18 -7.21
CA ILE A 186 15.81 23.83 -6.54
C ILE A 186 16.76 23.08 -7.48
N ASN A 187 16.23 22.28 -8.42
CA ASN A 187 16.97 21.41 -9.34
C ASN A 187 17.45 22.12 -10.62
N GLU A 188 17.12 23.40 -10.81
CA GLU A 188 17.65 24.22 -11.91
C GLU A 188 18.99 24.90 -11.53
N ASN A 189 19.78 25.28 -12.53
CA ASN A 189 21.04 25.98 -12.32
C ASN A 189 20.79 27.42 -11.82
N LYS A 190 20.78 27.63 -10.50
CA LYS A 190 20.45 28.92 -9.85
C LYS A 190 21.57 29.42 -8.94
N SER A 191 21.57 30.73 -8.69
CA SER A 191 22.46 31.35 -7.70
C SER A 191 22.28 30.71 -6.31
N PRO A 192 23.35 30.51 -5.51
CA PRO A 192 23.29 29.95 -4.16
C PRO A 192 22.26 30.63 -3.24
N LEU A 193 22.04 31.94 -3.43
CA LEU A 193 21.05 32.70 -2.65
C LEU A 193 19.60 32.28 -2.98
N VAL A 194 19.29 32.06 -4.26
CA VAL A 194 17.96 31.65 -4.72
C VAL A 194 17.69 30.20 -4.34
N HIS A 195 18.70 29.32 -4.45
CA HIS A 195 18.61 27.94 -3.96
C HIS A 195 18.26 27.89 -2.47
N ARG A 196 18.88 28.76 -1.65
CA ARG A 196 18.57 28.88 -0.22
C ARG A 196 17.12 29.35 0.04
N TYR A 197 16.62 30.34 -0.70
CA TYR A 197 15.21 30.78 -0.56
C TYR A 197 14.22 29.67 -0.92
N LEU A 198 14.46 28.96 -2.03
CA LEU A 198 13.59 27.88 -2.46
C LEU A 198 13.58 26.71 -1.47
N LYS A 199 14.76 26.33 -0.94
CA LYS A 199 14.86 25.29 0.10
C LYS A 199 14.16 25.71 1.39
N THR A 200 14.17 27.00 1.73
CA THR A 200 13.42 27.54 2.86
C THR A 200 11.90 27.45 2.64
N ILE A 201 11.41 27.77 1.45
CA ILE A 201 9.98 27.66 1.09
C ILE A 201 9.53 26.19 1.09
N GLN A 202 10.34 25.29 0.54
CA GLN A 202 10.08 23.85 0.51
C GLN A 202 9.96 23.28 1.94
N ASN A 203 10.94 23.56 2.80
CA ASN A 203 10.91 23.14 4.20
C ASN A 203 9.68 23.70 4.94
N SER A 204 9.33 24.96 4.69
CA SER A 204 8.14 25.60 5.29
C SER A 204 6.84 24.92 4.84
N SER A 205 6.81 24.44 3.60
CA SER A 205 5.63 23.78 3.02
C SER A 205 5.43 22.36 3.55
N GLN A 206 6.51 21.60 3.68
CA GLN A 206 6.52 20.29 4.33
C GLN A 206 6.13 20.39 5.81
N LEU A 207 6.64 21.41 6.51
CA LEU A 207 6.27 21.68 7.89
C LEU A 207 4.76 21.96 8.00
N LEU A 208 4.17 22.77 7.12
CA LEU A 208 2.73 23.01 7.14
C LEU A 208 1.89 21.76 6.86
N LEU A 209 2.34 20.87 5.95
CA LEU A 209 1.66 19.59 5.69
C LEU A 209 1.70 18.65 6.91
N ALA A 210 2.83 18.58 7.60
CA ALA A 210 2.95 17.83 8.84
C ALA A 210 1.97 18.37 9.90
N LEU A 211 1.92 19.70 10.07
CA LEU A 211 0.99 20.36 10.99
C LEU A 211 -0.48 20.12 10.65
N LEU A 212 -0.79 20.03 9.37
CA LEU A 212 -2.15 19.75 8.93
C LEU A 212 -2.56 18.30 9.22
N ASN A 213 -1.63 17.35 9.06
CA ASN A 213 -1.84 15.96 9.47
C ASN A 213 -1.97 15.85 10.99
N ASP A 214 -1.19 16.61 11.76
CA ASP A 214 -1.28 16.70 13.22
C ASP A 214 -2.68 17.19 13.67
N ILE A 215 -3.21 18.24 13.03
CA ILE A 215 -4.57 18.75 13.29
C ILE A 215 -5.64 17.70 12.97
N LEU A 216 -5.47 16.95 11.88
CA LEU A 216 -6.39 15.88 11.52
C LEU A 216 -6.34 14.71 12.51
N ASP A 217 -5.15 14.32 12.94
CA ASP A 217 -4.97 13.26 13.92
C ASP A 217 -5.66 13.64 15.23
N ILE A 218 -5.51 14.88 15.72
CA ILE A 218 -6.26 15.38 16.89
C ILE A 218 -7.77 15.29 16.65
N SER A 219 -8.27 15.71 15.49
CA SER A 219 -9.70 15.61 15.17
C SER A 219 -10.20 14.17 15.12
N ARG A 220 -9.38 13.19 14.72
CA ARG A 220 -9.73 11.77 14.69
C ARG A 220 -9.70 11.15 16.08
N ILE A 221 -8.76 11.58 16.92
CA ILE A 221 -8.61 11.19 18.33
C ILE A 221 -9.81 11.70 19.13
N ASP A 222 -10.15 12.99 19.05
CA ASP A 222 -11.30 13.60 19.74
C ASP A 222 -12.63 12.90 19.35
N ALA A 223 -12.72 12.39 18.13
CA ALA A 223 -13.87 11.65 17.63
C ALA A 223 -13.88 10.16 18.03
N GLY A 224 -12.85 9.65 18.71
CA GLY A 224 -12.68 8.24 19.07
C GLY A 224 -12.53 7.32 17.85
N ARG A 225 -12.10 7.85 16.69
CA ARG A 225 -12.03 7.11 15.42
C ARG A 225 -10.64 6.60 15.07
N LEU A 226 -9.61 7.03 15.81
CA LEU A 226 -8.24 6.57 15.57
C LEU A 226 -8.10 5.11 16.08
N LYS A 227 -7.81 4.20 15.16
CA LYS A 227 -7.50 2.79 15.48
C LYS A 227 -5.99 2.59 15.39
N MET A 228 -5.41 1.92 16.39
CA MET A 228 -4.02 1.51 16.38
C MET A 228 -3.84 0.30 15.47
N GLU A 229 -2.82 0.33 14.62
CA GLU A 229 -2.44 -0.87 13.88
C GLU A 229 -1.79 -1.88 14.83
N THR A 230 -1.98 -3.18 14.54
CA THR A 230 -1.36 -4.26 15.33
C THR A 230 -0.54 -5.10 14.36
N THR A 231 0.74 -4.78 14.27
CA THR A 231 1.69 -5.42 13.36
C THR A 231 2.94 -5.85 14.12
N GLN A 232 3.57 -6.92 13.66
CA GLN A 232 4.87 -7.33 14.18
C GLN A 232 5.95 -6.43 13.59
N PHE A 233 6.85 -5.92 14.42
CA PHE A 233 7.95 -5.04 14.00
C PHE A 233 9.23 -5.29 14.81
N ASN A 234 10.37 -4.90 14.24
CA ASN A 234 11.64 -4.87 14.95
C ASN A 234 11.77 -3.56 15.74
N PHE A 235 11.64 -3.64 17.05
CA PHE A 235 11.70 -2.52 17.99
C PHE A 235 13.04 -1.80 17.94
N ARG A 236 14.14 -2.55 17.95
CA ARG A 236 15.49 -1.99 18.00
C ARG A 236 15.81 -1.23 16.73
N THR A 237 15.46 -1.79 15.57
CA THR A 237 15.64 -1.11 14.27
C THR A 237 14.92 0.23 14.24
N ILE A 238 13.70 0.33 14.78
CA ILE A 238 12.97 1.61 14.81
C ILE A 238 13.70 2.64 15.68
N MET A 239 14.15 2.25 16.87
CA MET A 239 14.91 3.14 17.76
C MET A 239 16.21 3.63 17.12
N GLU A 240 16.97 2.72 16.49
CA GLU A 240 18.21 3.02 15.77
C GLU A 240 17.97 3.95 14.56
N GLN A 241 16.90 3.73 13.80
CA GLN A 241 16.51 4.57 12.65
C GLN A 241 16.16 6.00 13.09
N SER A 242 15.34 6.15 14.14
CA SER A 242 15.01 7.48 14.68
C SER A 242 16.27 8.21 15.14
N ALA A 243 17.15 7.53 15.87
CA ALA A 243 18.40 8.13 16.32
C ALA A 243 19.30 8.55 15.14
N THR A 244 19.42 7.72 14.10
CA THR A 244 20.22 8.04 12.90
C THR A 244 19.72 9.28 12.16
N ILE A 245 18.39 9.40 11.97
CA ILE A 245 17.77 10.55 11.29
C ILE A 245 18.11 11.87 11.99
N PHE A 246 18.06 11.88 13.32
CA PHE A 246 18.31 13.07 14.11
C PHE A 246 19.79 13.31 14.44
N GLY A 247 20.65 12.29 14.30
CA GLY A 247 22.10 12.40 14.54
C GLY A 247 22.76 13.48 13.69
N SER A 248 22.43 13.58 12.40
CA SER A 248 22.97 14.65 11.53
C SER A 248 22.55 16.06 11.96
N LYS A 249 21.32 16.22 12.46
CA LYS A 249 20.79 17.51 12.96
C LYS A 249 21.39 17.91 14.29
N ALA A 250 21.64 16.93 15.17
CA ALA A 250 22.30 17.13 16.45
C ALA A 250 23.78 17.51 16.24
N SER A 251 24.48 16.76 15.38
CA SER A 251 25.87 17.03 14.97
C SER A 251 26.06 18.45 14.40
N ALA A 252 25.13 18.93 13.56
CA ALA A 252 25.17 20.30 13.04
C ALA A 252 25.03 21.41 14.11
N LYS A 253 24.66 21.06 15.34
CA LYS A 253 24.57 21.95 16.51
C LYS A 253 25.62 21.62 17.58
N ASP A 254 26.58 20.75 17.30
CA ASP A 254 27.55 20.23 18.27
C ASP A 254 26.86 19.59 19.51
N ILE A 255 25.73 18.91 19.28
CA ILE A 255 25.00 18.15 20.31
C ILE A 255 25.25 16.67 20.09
N GLU A 256 25.72 15.97 21.13
CA GLU A 256 25.89 14.52 21.08
C GLU A 256 24.53 13.80 21.23
N LEU A 257 24.26 12.80 20.39
CA LEU A 257 23.03 12.01 20.45
C LEU A 257 23.35 10.59 20.91
N ILE A 258 22.83 10.20 22.07
CA ILE A 258 23.11 8.93 22.74
C ILE A 258 21.87 8.04 22.66
N LEU A 259 22.05 6.77 22.29
CA LEU A 259 20.98 5.77 22.25
C LEU A 259 21.29 4.63 23.22
N SER A 260 20.41 4.40 24.18
CA SER A 260 20.53 3.36 25.21
C SER A 260 19.30 2.46 25.22
N ILE A 261 19.49 1.16 25.01
CA ILE A 261 18.39 0.19 24.94
C ILE A 261 18.69 -0.99 25.84
N ASP A 262 17.81 -1.25 26.80
CA ASP A 262 17.88 -2.41 27.70
C ASP A 262 17.85 -3.73 26.93
N ASN A 263 18.86 -4.57 27.16
CA ASN A 263 19.04 -5.87 26.49
C ASN A 263 17.97 -6.92 26.85
N ARG A 264 17.17 -6.67 27.90
CA ARG A 264 16.04 -7.53 28.27
C ARG A 264 14.84 -7.34 27.34
N ILE A 265 14.77 -6.24 26.59
CA ILE A 265 13.69 -5.97 25.65
C ILE A 265 13.88 -6.84 24.39
N PRO A 266 12.89 -7.67 24.00
CA PRO A 266 12.95 -8.43 22.77
C PRO A 266 12.92 -7.52 21.54
N ASP A 267 13.68 -7.88 20.50
CA ASP A 267 13.70 -7.10 19.26
C ASP A 267 12.35 -7.20 18.51
N GLN A 268 11.64 -8.33 18.60
CA GLN A 268 10.35 -8.51 17.93
C GLN A 268 9.18 -8.20 18.88
N LEU A 269 8.45 -7.13 18.58
CA LEU A 269 7.26 -6.69 19.31
C LEU A 269 6.06 -6.59 18.36
N ILE A 270 4.85 -6.60 18.93
CA ILE A 270 3.59 -6.39 18.19
C ILE A 270 2.92 -5.11 18.68
N GLY A 271 2.63 -4.20 17.74
CA GLY A 271 2.01 -2.90 17.98
C GLY A 271 1.94 -2.03 16.72
N ASP A 272 1.83 -0.72 16.89
CA ASP A 272 1.81 0.26 15.80
C ASP A 272 3.20 0.95 15.69
N PRO A 273 4.07 0.50 14.75
CA PRO A 273 5.40 1.08 14.62
C PRO A 273 5.37 2.53 14.15
N HIS A 274 4.37 2.93 13.36
CA HIS A 274 4.30 4.29 12.82
C HIS A 274 3.96 5.30 13.91
N ARG A 275 2.95 5.01 14.73
CA ARG A 275 2.54 5.88 15.84
C ARG A 275 3.59 5.92 16.95
N PHE A 276 4.23 4.79 17.23
CA PHE A 276 5.37 4.75 18.14
C PHE A 276 6.51 5.67 17.67
N ASN A 277 6.88 5.57 16.39
CA ASN A 277 7.95 6.39 15.80
C ASN A 277 7.57 7.88 15.76
N GLN A 278 6.27 8.21 15.59
CA GLN A 278 5.76 9.59 15.70
C GLN A 278 5.98 10.18 17.10
N ILE A 279 5.73 9.42 18.17
CA ILE A 279 6.00 9.87 19.54
C ILE A 279 7.48 10.18 19.72
N LEU A 280 8.36 9.24 19.34
CA LEU A 280 9.81 9.40 19.47
C LEU A 280 10.33 10.63 18.72
N ASN A 281 9.97 10.76 17.43
CA ASN A 281 10.46 11.84 16.58
C ASN A 281 10.05 13.22 17.10
N ASN A 282 8.84 13.35 17.65
CA ASN A 282 8.38 14.59 18.27
C ASN A 282 9.20 14.96 19.51
N LEU A 283 9.47 13.98 20.38
CA LEU A 283 10.25 14.22 21.61
C LEU A 283 11.73 14.51 21.29
N ILE A 284 12.36 13.74 20.40
CA ILE A 284 13.76 13.92 19.98
C ILE A 284 13.97 15.27 19.29
N SER A 285 13.06 15.64 18.39
CA SER A 285 13.09 16.93 17.70
C SER A 285 13.00 18.10 18.68
N ASN A 286 12.13 17.99 19.70
CA ASN A 286 12.03 19.00 20.75
C ASN A 286 13.31 19.08 21.60
N ALA A 287 13.87 17.94 22.02
CA ALA A 287 15.12 17.90 22.78
C ALA A 287 16.28 18.59 22.05
N ILE A 288 16.49 18.29 20.76
CA ILE A 288 17.52 18.92 19.92
C ILE A 288 17.21 20.40 19.67
N LYS A 289 15.93 20.78 19.61
CA LYS A 289 15.51 22.16 19.38
C LYS A 289 15.87 23.07 20.57
N PHE A 290 15.66 22.59 21.80
CA PHE A 290 15.83 23.37 23.03
C PHE A 290 17.18 23.17 23.74
N THR A 291 18.02 22.26 23.22
CA THR A 291 19.41 22.13 23.64
C THR A 291 20.31 22.98 22.73
N SER A 292 21.24 23.71 23.34
CA SER A 292 22.23 24.54 22.63
C SER A 292 23.61 23.90 22.57
N GLU A 293 24.01 23.21 23.63
CA GLU A 293 25.28 22.51 23.79
C GLU A 293 25.05 21.32 24.73
N GLY A 294 25.91 20.29 24.66
CA GLY A 294 25.80 19.09 25.50
C GLY A 294 25.25 17.90 24.71
N TYR A 295 24.34 17.14 25.33
CA TYR A 295 23.85 15.89 24.76
C TYR A 295 22.34 15.71 24.90
N VAL A 296 21.80 14.84 24.04
CA VAL A 296 20.45 14.30 24.08
C VAL A 296 20.54 12.79 24.18
N GLU A 297 19.91 12.19 25.18
CA GLU A 297 19.88 10.74 25.41
C GLU A 297 18.48 10.19 25.16
N ILE A 298 18.41 9.13 24.37
CA ILE A 298 17.20 8.35 24.11
C ILE A 298 17.38 7.01 24.81
N SER A 299 16.58 6.74 25.85
CA SER A 299 16.66 5.51 26.62
C SER A 299 15.37 4.68 26.53
N ALA A 300 15.51 3.35 26.52
CA ALA A 300 14.40 2.40 26.62
C ALA A 300 14.70 1.33 27.67
N GLN A 301 13.85 1.21 28.69
CA GLN A 301 14.02 0.31 29.82
C GLN A 301 12.80 -0.60 30.01
N MET A 302 13.04 -1.89 30.23
CA MET A 302 11.97 -2.83 30.53
C MET A 302 11.51 -2.65 31.99
N LEU A 303 10.25 -2.31 32.19
CA LEU A 303 9.65 -2.19 33.53
C LEU A 303 9.05 -3.49 34.02
N ASN A 304 8.26 -4.14 33.17
CA ASN A 304 7.58 -5.38 33.51
C ASN A 304 7.34 -6.22 32.25
N GLN A 305 7.35 -7.54 32.41
CA GLN A 305 7.03 -8.49 31.35
C GLN A 305 5.96 -9.46 31.85
N GLU A 306 4.84 -9.49 31.15
CA GLU A 306 3.76 -10.46 31.30
C GLU A 306 3.84 -11.52 30.18
N PRO A 307 3.16 -12.68 30.29
CA PRO A 307 3.29 -13.76 29.32
C PRO A 307 2.99 -13.37 27.85
N LYS A 308 2.14 -12.37 27.62
CA LYS A 308 1.76 -11.90 26.27
C LYS A 308 1.99 -10.41 26.03
N LYS A 309 2.44 -9.65 27.04
CA LYS A 309 2.64 -8.20 26.95
C LYS A 309 3.91 -7.78 27.66
N ILE A 310 4.56 -6.74 27.17
CA ILE A 310 5.72 -6.10 27.80
C ILE A 310 5.42 -4.62 28.01
N LYS A 311 5.81 -4.09 29.17
CA LYS A 311 5.76 -2.68 29.49
C LYS A 311 7.16 -2.09 29.44
N ILE A 312 7.34 -1.09 28.59
CA ILE A 312 8.61 -0.42 28.36
C ILE A 312 8.46 1.05 28.76
N GLN A 313 9.45 1.58 29.48
CA GLN A 313 9.63 3.00 29.74
C GLN A 313 10.63 3.58 28.75
N PHE A 314 10.29 4.73 28.21
CA PHE A 314 11.07 5.49 27.26
C PHE A 314 11.38 6.84 27.85
N GLU A 315 12.62 7.29 27.70
CA GLU A 315 13.05 8.60 28.16
C GLU A 315 13.77 9.32 27.04
N VAL A 316 13.41 10.58 26.82
CA VAL A 316 14.17 11.51 25.99
C VAL A 316 14.67 12.60 26.91
N LYS A 317 15.96 12.53 27.25
CA LYS A 317 16.64 13.43 28.17
C LYS A 317 17.48 14.42 27.37
N ASP A 318 17.39 15.68 27.72
CA ASP A 318 18.14 16.78 27.13
C ASP A 318 18.85 17.59 28.22
N THR A 319 19.94 18.26 27.84
CA THR A 319 20.74 19.14 28.72
C THR A 319 20.46 20.62 28.46
N GLY A 320 19.30 20.94 27.86
CA GLY A 320 18.92 22.28 27.43
C GLY A 320 18.43 23.20 28.55
N THR A 321 17.64 24.22 28.18
CA THR A 321 17.23 25.31 29.10
C THR A 321 16.32 24.86 30.24
N GLY A 322 15.81 23.63 30.21
CA GLY A 322 14.82 23.14 31.17
C GLY A 322 13.49 23.90 31.12
N ILE A 323 12.55 23.45 31.94
CA ILE A 323 11.16 23.89 31.98
C ILE A 323 10.75 24.14 33.43
N ASP A 324 10.07 25.26 33.69
CA ASP A 324 9.54 25.58 35.01
C ASP A 324 8.36 24.68 35.40
N SER A 325 8.31 24.29 36.68
CA SER A 325 7.30 23.38 37.21
C SER A 325 5.86 23.89 37.11
N SER A 326 5.65 25.21 37.00
CA SER A 326 4.30 25.77 36.86
C SER A 326 3.65 25.48 35.51
N SER A 327 4.42 25.08 34.49
CA SER A 327 3.91 24.88 33.12
C SER A 327 3.64 23.41 32.76
N TYR A 328 3.86 22.45 33.66
CA TYR A 328 3.82 21.02 33.30
C TYR A 328 2.46 20.52 32.80
N ASP A 329 1.38 20.88 33.48
CA ASP A 329 0.03 20.45 33.11
C ASP A 329 -0.43 21.08 31.78
N GLU A 330 0.00 22.31 31.52
CA GLU A 330 -0.33 23.08 30.32
C GLU A 330 0.43 22.59 29.07
N LEU A 331 1.61 21.98 29.22
CA LEU A 331 2.45 21.55 28.08
C LEU A 331 1.83 20.45 27.22
N PHE A 332 0.95 19.64 27.78
CA PHE A 332 0.26 18.56 27.06
C PHE A 332 -1.13 18.98 26.55
N GLU A 333 -1.55 20.22 26.77
CA GLU A 333 -2.79 20.75 26.21
C GLU A 333 -2.59 21.22 24.76
N SER A 334 -3.62 21.01 23.94
CA SER A 334 -3.60 21.42 22.53
C SER A 334 -3.49 22.94 22.40
N PHE A 335 -2.55 23.41 21.58
CA PHE A 335 -2.31 24.83 21.26
C PHE A 335 -1.68 25.66 22.39
N THR A 336 -1.24 25.02 23.49
CA THR A 336 -0.61 25.72 24.61
C THR A 336 0.90 25.84 24.37
N GLN A 337 1.45 27.03 24.62
CA GLN A 337 2.87 27.34 24.40
C GLN A 337 3.40 28.10 25.61
N ALA A 338 4.41 27.54 26.29
CA ALA A 338 4.89 28.02 27.59
C ALA A 338 5.51 29.44 27.58
N ASP A 339 5.93 30.00 26.43
CA ASP A 339 6.53 31.34 26.42
C ASP A 339 6.42 32.11 25.07
N SER A 340 5.90 33.34 25.12
CA SER A 340 5.69 34.22 23.95
C SER A 340 6.97 34.94 23.48
N SER A 341 8.06 34.85 24.25
CA SER A 341 9.33 35.53 24.00
C SER A 341 10.35 34.65 23.24
N ILE A 342 10.37 33.33 23.51
CA ILE A 342 11.25 32.32 22.87
C ILE A 342 10.73 31.87 21.50
N THR A 343 9.42 32.02 21.27
CA THR A 343 8.68 31.58 20.07
C THR A 343 9.08 32.28 18.77
N ARG A 344 9.58 33.53 18.82
CA ARG A 344 10.06 34.22 17.60
C ARG A 344 11.31 33.63 16.99
N LYS A 345 12.12 32.89 17.76
CA LYS A 345 13.40 32.36 17.29
C LYS A 345 13.31 30.90 16.81
N TYR A 346 12.31 30.11 17.28
CA TYR A 346 12.28 28.66 17.02
C TYR A 346 10.92 28.05 16.64
N GLY A 347 9.80 28.78 16.54
CA GLY A 347 8.54 28.36 15.87
C GLY A 347 8.03 26.92 16.08
N GLY A 348 6.96 26.72 16.86
CA GLY A 348 6.25 25.43 16.96
C GLY A 348 4.74 25.65 17.03
N THR A 349 3.94 24.61 16.76
CA THR A 349 2.46 24.69 16.79
C THR A 349 1.83 24.40 18.14
N GLY A 350 2.59 23.85 19.10
CA GLY A 350 2.04 23.41 20.38
C GLY A 350 1.12 22.19 20.28
N LEU A 351 1.20 21.42 19.17
CA LEU A 351 0.38 20.22 18.95
C LEU A 351 1.14 18.92 19.24
N GLY A 352 2.46 18.91 19.07
CA GLY A 352 3.28 17.70 19.15
C GLY A 352 3.15 16.94 20.48
N LEU A 353 3.21 17.64 21.62
CA LEU A 353 3.11 17.01 22.93
C LEU A 353 1.69 16.52 23.26
N ALA A 354 0.66 17.26 22.84
CA ALA A 354 -0.73 16.82 22.97
C ALA A 354 -0.99 15.54 22.16
N ILE A 355 -0.42 15.43 20.95
CA ILE A 355 -0.48 14.21 20.14
C ILE A 355 0.28 13.07 20.83
N CYS A 356 1.49 13.33 21.34
CA CYS A 356 2.25 12.31 22.08
C CYS A 356 1.44 11.75 23.25
N LYS A 357 0.78 12.61 24.05
CA LYS A 357 -0.06 12.16 25.17
C LYS A 357 -1.17 11.23 24.72
N ASN A 358 -1.95 11.65 23.72
CA ASN A 358 -3.06 10.82 23.22
C ASN A 358 -2.58 9.49 22.62
N LEU A 359 -1.49 9.49 21.85
CA LEU A 359 -0.94 8.27 21.28
C LEU A 359 -0.41 7.32 22.37
N VAL A 360 0.25 7.86 23.39
CA VAL A 360 0.71 7.09 24.54
C VAL A 360 -0.47 6.48 25.30
N GLU A 361 -1.56 7.23 25.52
CA GLU A 361 -2.78 6.71 26.15
C GLU A 361 -3.44 5.59 25.31
N LEU A 362 -3.44 5.71 23.97
CA LEU A 362 -3.89 4.64 23.06
C LEU A 362 -2.99 3.39 23.08
N MET A 363 -1.74 3.52 23.52
CA MET A 363 -0.81 2.41 23.76
C MET A 363 -0.88 1.88 25.21
N ASP A 364 -1.99 2.13 25.90
CA ASP A 364 -2.24 1.82 27.32
C ASP A 364 -1.18 2.44 28.27
N GLY A 365 -0.59 3.54 27.85
CA GLY A 365 0.58 4.17 28.45
C GLY A 365 0.29 5.40 29.32
N LYS A 366 1.38 6.05 29.78
CA LYS A 366 1.36 7.36 30.44
C LYS A 366 2.59 8.15 30.02
N ILE A 367 2.47 9.47 29.87
CA ILE A 367 3.57 10.39 29.58
C ILE A 367 3.64 11.48 30.67
N TRP A 368 4.84 11.88 31.05
CA TRP A 368 5.10 12.97 31.99
C TRP A 368 6.48 13.61 31.72
N ILE A 369 6.81 14.65 32.48
CA ILE A 369 8.07 15.37 32.37
C ILE A 369 8.74 15.53 33.75
N GLU A 370 10.05 15.43 33.76
CA GLU A 370 10.93 15.78 34.88
C GLU A 370 11.94 16.81 34.39
N SER A 371 11.90 18.04 34.91
CA SER A 371 12.77 19.11 34.41
C SER A 371 13.11 20.12 35.51
N LYS A 372 14.24 20.81 35.36
CA LYS A 372 14.60 21.96 36.18
C LYS A 372 15.20 23.02 35.27
N LEU A 373 14.87 24.29 35.56
CA LEU A 373 15.37 25.42 34.77
C LEU A 373 16.91 25.43 34.73
N ASN A 374 17.46 25.45 33.51
CA ASN A 374 18.88 25.37 33.15
C ASN A 374 19.62 24.08 33.52
N GLU A 375 18.92 23.01 33.91
CA GLU A 375 19.52 21.67 34.12
C GLU A 375 19.02 20.64 33.08
N GLY A 376 18.24 21.08 32.08
CA GLY A 376 17.65 20.21 31.05
C GLY A 376 16.26 19.67 31.38
N SER A 377 15.75 18.82 30.50
CA SER A 377 14.43 18.17 30.65
C SER A 377 14.51 16.69 30.33
N THR A 378 13.68 15.89 30.99
CA THR A 378 13.49 14.47 30.70
C THR A 378 12.02 14.22 30.44
N PHE A 379 11.67 13.92 29.19
CA PHE A 379 10.33 13.50 28.81
C PHE A 379 10.24 11.98 28.91
N ILE A 380 9.30 11.50 29.70
CA ILE A 380 9.20 10.09 30.05
C ILE A 380 7.84 9.57 29.64
N PHE A 381 7.79 8.44 28.94
CA PHE A 381 6.53 7.74 28.69
C PHE A 381 6.64 6.23 28.82
N THR A 382 5.54 5.58 29.15
CA THR A 382 5.44 4.12 29.14
C THR A 382 4.50 3.67 28.04
N ALA A 383 4.81 2.57 27.36
CA ALA A 383 3.90 1.94 26.39
C ALA A 383 3.85 0.42 26.58
N TYR A 384 2.69 -0.17 26.25
CA TYR A 384 2.51 -1.62 26.23
C TYR A 384 2.63 -2.15 24.81
N PHE A 385 3.41 -3.23 24.65
CA PHE A 385 3.51 -3.98 23.40
C PHE A 385 3.15 -5.44 23.63
N SER A 386 2.60 -6.10 22.62
CA SER A 386 2.34 -7.53 22.71
C SER A 386 3.57 -8.33 22.27
N LEU A 387 3.75 -9.52 22.86
CA LEU A 387 4.82 -10.46 22.49
C LEU A 387 4.27 -11.49 21.49
N PRO A 388 5.05 -11.89 20.46
CA PRO A 388 4.64 -12.94 19.53
C PRO A 388 4.50 -14.31 20.23
N GLU A 389 3.52 -15.13 19.80
CA GLU A 389 3.22 -16.43 20.42
C GLU A 389 4.33 -17.48 20.26
N SER A 390 5.13 -17.37 19.19
CA SER A 390 6.44 -18.01 19.11
C SER A 390 7.50 -16.93 19.05
N GLN A 391 8.37 -16.89 20.05
CA GLN A 391 9.68 -16.32 19.81
C GLN A 391 10.38 -17.30 18.85
N PRO A 392 10.83 -16.88 17.66
CA PRO A 392 11.76 -17.72 16.91
C PRO A 392 12.91 -18.09 17.87
N GLU A 393 13.33 -19.37 17.88
CA GLU A 393 14.60 -19.77 18.51
C GLU A 393 15.62 -18.70 18.13
N LYS A 394 16.23 -18.02 19.12
CA LYS A 394 17.17 -16.90 18.95
C LYS A 394 17.73 -16.93 17.53
N GLU A 395 17.12 -16.18 16.61
CA GLU A 395 17.67 -16.05 15.25
C GLU A 395 19.09 -15.56 15.50
N ALA A 396 20.08 -16.39 15.17
CA ALA A 396 21.46 -16.20 15.58
C ALA A 396 21.85 -14.73 15.36
N LEU A 397 22.27 -14.07 16.45
CA LEU A 397 22.71 -12.68 16.51
C LEU A 397 23.87 -12.48 15.53
N LEU A 398 23.57 -12.29 14.24
CA LEU A 398 24.51 -12.41 13.14
C LEU A 398 25.24 -13.78 13.14
N PRO A 399 25.78 -14.25 12.02
CA PRO A 399 26.79 -15.30 12.05
C PRO A 399 28.12 -14.69 12.53
N LEU A 400 28.13 -14.08 13.72
CA LEU A 400 29.38 -13.99 14.47
C LEU A 400 29.61 -15.42 14.96
N ASP A 401 30.33 -16.21 14.15
CA ASP A 401 30.82 -17.54 14.53
C ASP A 401 31.29 -17.54 16.00
N ASP A 402 31.42 -18.72 16.64
CA ASP A 402 32.14 -18.92 17.91
C ASP A 402 33.55 -18.25 17.96
N ALA A 403 34.05 -17.79 16.81
CA ALA A 403 35.26 -17.00 16.64
C ALA A 403 35.22 -15.58 17.26
N PHE A 404 34.05 -14.98 17.51
CA PHE A 404 33.95 -13.58 18.00
C PHE A 404 33.42 -13.44 19.42
N SER A 405 32.76 -14.47 19.96
CA SER A 405 32.14 -14.48 21.30
C SER A 405 33.14 -14.44 22.47
N ASN A 406 34.44 -14.58 22.20
CA ASN A 406 35.52 -14.54 23.20
C ASN A 406 36.40 -13.29 23.10
N LEU A 407 36.04 -12.30 22.27
CA LEU A 407 36.83 -11.08 22.12
C LEU A 407 36.61 -10.13 23.29
N SER A 408 37.72 -9.63 23.82
CA SER A 408 37.73 -8.59 24.83
C SER A 408 37.88 -7.21 24.18
N PHE A 409 37.09 -6.24 24.65
CA PHE A 409 37.18 -4.87 24.15
C PHE A 409 37.32 -3.83 25.26
N ILE A 410 37.91 -2.69 24.92
CA ILE A 410 37.88 -1.48 25.73
C ILE A 410 37.22 -0.35 24.94
N VAL A 411 36.32 0.37 25.57
CA VAL A 411 35.78 1.64 25.05
C VAL A 411 36.54 2.77 25.71
N LEU A 412 37.14 3.65 24.92
CA LEU A 412 37.77 4.88 25.37
C LEU A 412 36.90 6.06 24.96
N ASP A 413 36.18 6.64 25.92
CA ASP A 413 35.24 7.76 25.74
C ASP A 413 35.25 8.62 27.01
N ASP A 414 35.41 9.95 26.88
CA ASP A 414 35.44 10.87 28.03
C ASP A 414 34.03 11.20 28.56
N ASN A 415 32.99 10.88 27.80
CA ASN A 415 31.60 10.96 28.24
C ASN A 415 31.13 9.62 28.85
N PRO A 416 30.93 9.54 30.18
CA PRO A 416 30.54 8.29 30.84
C PRO A 416 29.19 7.75 30.37
N VAL A 417 28.26 8.62 29.96
CA VAL A 417 26.92 8.24 29.49
C VAL A 417 27.01 7.64 28.09
N ALA A 418 27.77 8.30 27.19
CA ALA A 418 27.99 7.80 25.83
C ALA A 418 28.75 6.46 25.86
N GLY A 419 29.84 6.39 26.63
CA GLY A 419 30.62 5.17 26.81
C GLY A 419 29.80 3.99 27.36
N ALA A 420 28.92 4.23 28.34
CA ALA A 420 28.03 3.19 28.87
C ALA A 420 27.02 2.69 27.83
N ALA A 421 26.49 3.58 26.97
CA ALA A 421 25.59 3.21 25.88
C ALA A 421 26.29 2.36 24.80
N VAL A 422 27.54 2.70 24.49
CA VAL A 422 28.40 1.89 23.58
C VAL A 422 28.64 0.50 24.16
N ILE A 423 28.97 0.40 25.46
CA ILE A 423 29.10 -0.90 26.15
C ILE A 423 27.81 -1.70 26.06
N GLY A 424 26.67 -1.11 26.41
CA GLY A 424 25.39 -1.82 26.37
C GLY A 424 25.07 -2.37 24.97
N THR A 425 25.45 -1.63 23.92
CA THR A 425 25.31 -2.06 22.52
C THR A 425 26.24 -3.24 22.20
N LEU A 426 27.50 -3.19 22.63
CA LEU A 426 28.48 -4.27 22.43
C LEU A 426 28.15 -5.54 23.24
N GLU A 427 27.66 -5.39 24.46
CA GLU A 427 27.16 -6.51 25.27
C GLU A 427 25.93 -7.17 24.62
N SER A 428 25.10 -6.38 23.93
CA SER A 428 23.91 -6.88 23.24
C SER A 428 24.23 -7.82 22.07
N ILE A 429 25.44 -7.74 21.52
CA ILE A 429 25.96 -8.66 20.49
C ILE A 429 26.82 -9.79 21.07
N GLY A 430 26.89 -9.91 22.40
CA GLY A 430 27.55 -11.01 23.09
C GLY A 430 29.03 -10.78 23.42
N LEU A 431 29.53 -9.55 23.35
CA LEU A 431 30.89 -9.19 23.74
C LEU A 431 30.96 -8.75 25.20
N SER A 432 32.16 -8.75 25.79
CA SER A 432 32.40 -8.22 27.13
C SER A 432 33.60 -7.29 27.13
N GLY A 433 33.47 -6.16 27.81
CA GLY A 433 34.50 -5.12 27.80
C GLY A 433 34.34 -4.11 28.92
N THR A 434 35.24 -3.13 28.95
CA THR A 434 35.30 -2.10 30.01
C THR A 434 35.34 -0.68 29.41
N LEU A 435 34.86 0.29 30.18
CA LEU A 435 34.91 1.71 29.84
C LEU A 435 36.12 2.35 30.52
N VAL A 436 36.92 3.06 29.74
CA VAL A 436 38.03 3.88 30.22
C VAL A 436 37.79 5.32 29.77
N GLN A 437 38.03 6.27 30.67
CA GLN A 437 37.78 7.71 30.42
C GLN A 437 39.06 8.49 30.15
N ASN A 438 40.23 7.86 30.22
CA ASN A 438 41.52 8.53 30.11
C ASN A 438 42.53 7.65 29.38
N GLU A 439 43.22 8.23 28.39
CA GLU A 439 44.29 7.59 27.62
C GLU A 439 45.37 6.95 28.51
N GLN A 440 45.78 7.60 29.59
CA GLN A 440 46.83 7.07 30.47
C GLN A 440 46.39 5.77 31.17
N ILE A 441 45.14 5.68 31.60
CA ILE A 441 44.58 4.48 32.23
C ILE A 441 44.55 3.33 31.22
N LEU A 442 44.19 3.62 29.97
CA LEU A 442 44.20 2.65 28.89
C LEU A 442 45.64 2.14 28.63
N ILE A 443 46.62 3.02 28.56
CA ILE A 443 48.03 2.64 28.36
C ILE A 443 48.53 1.80 29.53
N ASP A 444 48.19 2.16 30.77
CA ASP A 444 48.58 1.42 31.97
C ASP A 444 48.00 0.00 31.98
N GLN A 445 46.70 -0.15 31.64
CA GLN A 445 46.04 -1.46 31.52
C GLN A 445 46.62 -2.33 30.40
N LEU A 446 46.86 -1.75 29.23
CA LEU A 446 47.43 -2.50 28.11
C LEU A 446 48.93 -2.82 28.31
N SER A 447 49.62 -2.14 29.24
CA SER A 447 51.01 -2.40 29.58
C SER A 447 51.18 -3.43 30.70
N ASP A 448 50.11 -3.74 31.45
CA ASP A 448 50.15 -4.74 32.53
C ASP A 448 50.07 -6.16 31.96
N ILE A 449 51.16 -6.92 32.13
CA ILE A 449 51.29 -8.31 31.66
C ILE A 449 50.36 -9.26 32.44
N HIS A 450 49.80 -8.83 33.58
CA HIS A 450 48.88 -9.62 34.38
C HIS A 450 47.42 -9.52 33.93
N GLU A 451 47.05 -8.55 33.10
CA GLU A 451 45.71 -8.42 32.53
C GLU A 451 45.54 -9.26 31.25
N PRO A 452 44.34 -9.80 30.97
CA PRO A 452 44.08 -10.51 29.73
C PRO A 452 44.30 -9.57 28.52
N PRO A 453 44.86 -10.07 27.42
CA PRO A 453 45.16 -9.24 26.26
C PRO A 453 43.87 -8.70 25.64
N VAL A 454 43.84 -7.39 25.38
CA VAL A 454 42.72 -6.70 24.75
C VAL A 454 42.77 -6.92 23.24
N ASP A 455 41.65 -7.31 22.65
CA ASP A 455 41.57 -7.58 21.20
C ASP A 455 41.14 -6.33 20.41
N LEU A 456 40.20 -5.55 20.97
CA LEU A 456 39.55 -4.41 20.31
C LEU A 456 39.55 -3.16 21.19
N ILE A 457 39.80 -2.00 20.59
CA ILE A 457 39.59 -0.69 21.21
C ILE A 457 38.58 0.10 20.38
N PHE A 458 37.48 0.50 21.01
CA PHE A 458 36.55 1.49 20.46
C PHE A 458 36.94 2.86 20.99
N LEU A 459 37.48 3.70 20.11
CA LEU A 459 38.05 5.01 20.48
C LEU A 459 37.13 6.13 20.00
N ASP A 460 36.66 6.99 20.91
CA ASP A 460 35.96 8.19 20.47
C ASP A 460 36.90 9.18 19.77
N ASN A 461 36.41 9.79 18.69
CA ASN A 461 37.15 10.83 17.98
C ASN A 461 37.08 12.18 18.71
N SER A 462 36.00 12.43 19.45
CA SER A 462 35.66 13.73 20.03
C SER A 462 36.09 13.84 21.50
N PHE A 463 37.39 13.77 21.75
CA PHE A 463 37.96 13.97 23.09
C PHE A 463 38.18 15.45 23.39
N THR A 464 37.95 15.83 24.65
CA THR A 464 38.05 17.22 25.14
C THR A 464 39.42 17.88 24.94
N ASP A 465 40.53 17.12 25.05
CA ASP A 465 41.90 17.68 25.05
C ASP A 465 42.77 17.27 23.84
N THR A 466 42.43 16.19 23.12
CA THR A 466 43.29 15.59 22.07
C THR A 466 42.42 14.83 21.07
N ASP A 467 42.69 14.89 19.77
CA ASP A 467 41.88 14.17 18.79
C ASP A 467 42.11 12.65 18.84
N GLY A 468 41.08 11.87 18.50
CA GLY A 468 41.16 10.39 18.52
C GLY A 468 42.25 9.84 17.59
N LEU A 469 42.62 10.55 16.52
CA LEU A 469 43.72 10.17 15.64
C LEU A 469 45.08 10.21 16.36
N THR A 470 45.33 11.24 17.16
CA THR A 470 46.57 11.36 17.95
C THR A 470 46.63 10.29 19.04
N ILE A 471 45.52 10.03 19.72
CA ILE A 471 45.42 8.96 20.73
C ILE A 471 45.74 7.59 20.10
N ALA A 472 45.19 7.30 18.92
CA ALA A 472 45.50 6.06 18.20
C ALA A 472 47.00 5.92 17.89
N LYS A 473 47.66 7.00 17.44
CA LYS A 473 49.11 7.02 17.20
C LYS A 473 49.91 6.76 18.47
N ASN A 474 49.52 7.34 19.60
CA ASN A 474 50.17 7.15 20.89
C ASN A 474 50.06 5.69 21.36
N ILE A 475 48.88 5.07 21.25
CA ILE A 475 48.66 3.65 21.57
C ILE A 475 49.59 2.77 20.71
N ARG A 476 49.67 3.04 19.41
CA ARG A 476 50.54 2.30 18.48
C ARG A 476 52.03 2.47 18.79
N HIS A 477 52.45 3.64 19.29
CA HIS A 477 53.84 3.91 19.64
C HIS A 477 54.26 3.24 20.96
N ASN A 478 53.39 3.25 21.97
CA ASN A 478 53.72 2.79 23.32
C ASN A 478 53.59 1.28 23.54
N ILE A 479 52.86 0.56 22.67
CA ILE A 479 52.55 -0.87 22.86
C ILE A 479 53.17 -1.71 21.75
N SER A 480 54.08 -2.63 22.11
CA SER A 480 54.89 -3.37 21.13
C SER A 480 54.59 -4.87 21.02
N ILE A 481 53.93 -5.49 22.02
CA ILE A 481 53.89 -6.95 22.13
C ILE A 481 52.55 -7.52 21.62
N HIS A 482 51.40 -6.96 22.02
CA HIS A 482 50.06 -7.32 21.52
C HIS A 482 49.27 -6.04 21.20
N GLN A 483 49.23 -5.64 19.92
CA GLN A 483 48.51 -4.43 19.51
C GLN A 483 47.03 -4.75 19.22
N PRO A 484 46.07 -4.18 19.98
CA PRO A 484 44.64 -4.35 19.72
C PRO A 484 44.23 -3.67 18.41
N GLN A 485 43.19 -4.17 17.74
CA GLN A 485 42.60 -3.44 16.62
C GLN A 485 41.84 -2.22 17.15
N ILE A 486 42.05 -1.06 16.54
CA ILE A 486 41.41 0.21 16.92
C ILE A 486 40.29 0.50 15.92
N ILE A 487 39.08 0.66 16.44
CA ILE A 487 37.89 1.10 15.74
C ILE A 487 37.57 2.51 16.23
N LEU A 488 37.58 3.49 15.33
CA LEU A 488 37.29 4.87 15.67
C LEU A 488 35.77 5.13 15.63
N MET A 489 35.23 5.72 16.68
CA MET A 489 33.84 6.18 16.75
C MET A 489 33.80 7.67 16.40
N SER A 490 33.02 8.05 15.39
CA SER A 490 32.93 9.43 14.91
C SER A 490 31.48 9.91 14.85
N ALA A 491 31.23 11.22 14.96
CA ALA A 491 29.89 11.76 14.77
C ALA A 491 29.47 11.73 13.30
N ILE A 492 28.17 11.54 13.04
CA ILE A 492 27.60 11.59 11.69
C ILE A 492 27.92 12.94 11.02
N GLY A 493 28.45 12.90 9.80
CA GLY A 493 28.78 14.07 8.99
C GLY A 493 30.24 14.52 9.04
N ILE A 494 31.05 13.92 9.93
CA ILE A 494 32.50 14.15 9.97
C ILE A 494 33.18 13.23 8.95
N VAL A 495 33.73 13.81 7.89
CA VAL A 495 34.52 13.08 6.89
C VAL A 495 35.98 13.09 7.31
N LEU A 496 36.51 11.91 7.66
CA LEU A 496 37.93 11.73 8.00
C LEU A 496 38.68 11.22 6.76
N PRO A 497 39.82 11.81 6.37
CA PRO A 497 40.61 11.33 5.24
C PRO A 497 41.16 9.92 5.48
N ASP A 498 40.99 9.01 4.51
CA ASP A 498 41.44 7.61 4.59
C ASP A 498 42.95 7.47 4.83
N GLU A 499 43.75 8.40 4.30
CA GLU A 499 45.20 8.42 4.49
C GLU A 499 45.57 8.66 5.97
N LEU A 500 44.90 9.60 6.64
CA LEU A 500 45.18 9.95 8.03
C LEU A 500 44.70 8.87 9.01
N THR A 501 43.58 8.20 8.71
CA THR A 501 43.07 7.10 9.54
C THR A 501 43.98 5.88 9.44
N GLN A 502 44.44 5.53 8.24
CA GLN A 502 45.40 4.43 8.04
C GLN A 502 46.77 4.72 8.67
N GLU A 503 47.32 5.92 8.50
CA GLU A 503 48.59 6.33 9.12
C GLU A 503 48.55 6.30 10.65
N SER A 504 47.36 6.44 11.24
CA SER A 504 47.15 6.40 12.68
C SER A 504 46.99 4.97 13.23
N GLY A 505 46.99 3.96 12.36
CA GLY A 505 46.84 2.56 12.74
C GLY A 505 45.41 2.18 13.15
N ILE A 506 44.40 2.89 12.63
CA ILE A 506 42.97 2.60 12.80
C ILE A 506 42.53 1.65 11.70
N GLN A 507 41.77 0.61 12.06
CA GLN A 507 41.35 -0.43 11.12
C GLN A 507 39.92 -0.26 10.61
N SER A 508 39.05 0.43 11.37
CA SER A 508 37.69 0.70 10.95
C SER A 508 37.16 1.97 11.61
N VAL A 509 36.15 2.60 10.99
CA VAL A 509 35.46 3.77 11.51
C VAL A 509 33.97 3.46 11.58
N VAL A 510 33.33 3.83 12.69
CA VAL A 510 31.89 3.64 12.92
C VAL A 510 31.27 4.96 13.38
N ASN A 511 30.04 5.24 12.93
CA ASN A 511 29.37 6.50 13.23
C ASN A 511 28.44 6.40 14.45
N LYS A 512 28.47 7.38 15.35
CA LYS A 512 27.55 7.56 16.47
C LYS A 512 26.22 8.19 15.98
N PRO A 513 25.04 7.75 16.43
CA PRO A 513 24.79 6.66 17.39
C PRO A 513 25.02 5.27 16.77
N LEU A 514 25.64 4.37 17.53
CA LEU A 514 26.02 3.03 17.07
C LEU A 514 24.79 2.12 16.90
N SER A 515 24.68 1.43 15.77
CA SER A 515 23.74 0.32 15.57
C SER A 515 24.44 -1.02 15.67
N ARG A 516 23.73 -2.09 16.07
CA ARG A 516 24.31 -3.45 16.14
C ARG A 516 24.99 -3.87 14.84
N LYS A 517 24.36 -3.56 13.70
CA LYS A 517 24.89 -3.86 12.37
C LYS A 517 26.19 -3.10 12.10
N SER A 518 26.20 -1.79 12.30
CA SER A 518 27.39 -0.95 12.05
C SER A 518 28.58 -1.38 12.90
N VAL A 519 28.34 -1.80 14.14
CA VAL A 519 29.36 -2.31 15.05
C VAL A 519 29.87 -3.67 14.60
N ALA A 520 28.99 -4.58 14.22
CA ALA A 520 29.39 -5.89 13.71
C ALA A 520 30.22 -5.77 12.43
N ASP A 521 29.79 -4.93 11.48
CA ASP A 521 30.52 -4.66 10.25
C ASP A 521 31.91 -4.04 10.53
N ALA A 522 32.00 -3.13 11.52
CA ALA A 522 33.27 -2.55 11.93
C ALA A 522 34.22 -3.59 12.56
N ILE A 523 33.71 -4.50 13.39
CA ILE A 523 34.49 -5.58 14.00
C ILE A 523 34.97 -6.57 12.94
N ILE A 524 34.11 -6.96 12.00
CA ILE A 524 34.49 -7.88 10.92
C ILE A 524 35.56 -7.23 10.04
N ASN A 525 35.42 -5.93 9.71
CA ASN A 525 36.44 -5.17 8.98
C ASN A 525 37.78 -5.14 9.71
N ALA A 526 37.75 -4.95 11.04
CA ALA A 526 38.96 -4.86 11.85
C ALA A 526 39.70 -6.19 12.02
N ILE A 527 38.97 -7.31 12.17
CA ILE A 527 39.57 -8.62 12.53
C ILE A 527 39.75 -9.54 11.32
N LYS A 528 38.77 -9.60 10.41
CA LYS A 528 38.76 -10.50 9.24
C LYS A 528 38.33 -9.75 7.98
N PRO A 529 39.13 -8.79 7.49
CA PRO A 529 38.80 -8.03 6.28
C PRO A 529 38.63 -8.92 5.04
N GLU A 530 39.16 -10.15 5.03
CA GLU A 530 38.97 -11.13 3.96
C GLU A 530 37.54 -11.68 3.86
N LEU A 531 36.80 -11.76 4.97
CA LEU A 531 35.39 -12.17 4.97
C LEU A 531 34.53 -11.09 4.28
N LEU A 532 34.83 -9.82 4.52
CA LEU A 532 34.19 -8.70 3.83
C LEU A 532 34.75 -8.45 2.43
N LYS A 533 35.93 -8.95 2.05
CA LYS A 533 36.41 -8.91 0.65
C LYS A 533 35.80 -10.01 -0.24
N LYS A 534 35.26 -11.07 0.35
CA LYS A 534 34.36 -12.00 -0.35
C LYS A 534 32.93 -11.45 -0.48
N GLU A 535 32.61 -10.40 0.28
CA GLU A 535 31.32 -9.71 0.29
C GLU A 535 31.47 -8.19 0.05
N SER A 536 32.54 -7.73 -0.58
CA SER A 536 32.67 -6.33 -0.96
C SER A 536 31.92 -6.18 -2.28
N PRO A 537 30.79 -5.44 -2.32
CA PRO A 537 30.14 -5.15 -3.57
C PRO A 537 31.05 -4.17 -4.30
N ASP A 538 31.68 -4.67 -5.35
CA ASP A 538 32.00 -3.83 -6.50
C ASP A 538 30.73 -3.04 -6.84
N GLN A 539 30.85 -1.72 -7.03
CA GLN A 539 29.74 -0.80 -7.33
C GLN A 539 29.19 -1.00 -8.75
N SER A 540 29.02 -2.26 -9.15
CA SER A 540 28.32 -2.69 -10.34
C SER A 540 27.40 -3.86 -9.99
N SER A 541 26.10 -3.58 -9.95
CA SER A 541 25.00 -4.55 -10.07
C SER A 541 24.89 -5.67 -9.01
N ALA A 542 24.41 -5.35 -7.80
CA ALA A 542 23.78 -6.35 -6.93
C ALA A 542 22.39 -6.73 -7.46
N SER A 543 22.35 -7.58 -8.49
CA SER A 543 21.15 -8.35 -8.80
C SER A 543 21.00 -9.47 -7.77
N TYR A 544 20.19 -9.27 -6.73
CA TYR A 544 19.61 -10.41 -6.03
C TYR A 544 18.72 -11.14 -7.04
N LYS A 545 19.20 -12.27 -7.55
CA LYS A 545 18.44 -13.12 -8.45
C LYS A 545 17.36 -13.80 -7.63
N TYR A 546 16.10 -13.43 -7.83
CA TYR A 546 14.92 -14.16 -7.37
C TYR A 546 14.76 -15.47 -8.17
N ASN A 547 15.83 -16.28 -8.25
CA ASN A 547 15.82 -17.57 -8.92
C ASN A 547 14.76 -18.46 -8.26
N ASN A 548 13.79 -18.92 -9.06
CA ASN A 548 12.70 -19.84 -8.72
C ASN A 548 11.39 -19.26 -8.13
N ILE A 549 11.16 -17.95 -8.17
CA ILE A 549 9.82 -17.40 -7.86
C ILE A 549 8.90 -17.51 -9.08
N SER A 550 7.68 -17.98 -8.83
CA SER A 550 6.60 -18.13 -9.79
C SER A 550 5.39 -17.27 -9.40
N ALA A 551 5.00 -16.38 -10.30
CA ALA A 551 3.86 -15.50 -10.11
C ALA A 551 2.78 -15.78 -11.16
N LEU A 552 1.52 -15.58 -10.78
CA LEU A 552 0.41 -15.46 -11.72
C LEU A 552 -0.04 -14.00 -11.77
N LEU A 553 -0.07 -13.42 -12.96
CA LEU A 553 -0.61 -12.09 -13.21
C LEU A 553 -2.00 -12.23 -13.85
N VAL A 554 -3.01 -11.62 -13.23
CA VAL A 554 -4.39 -11.58 -13.74
C VAL A 554 -4.77 -10.13 -14.01
N GLU A 555 -4.77 -9.75 -15.29
CA GLU A 555 -4.98 -8.38 -15.78
C GLU A 555 -5.61 -8.46 -17.18
N ASP A 556 -6.61 -7.64 -17.48
CA ASP A 556 -7.38 -7.69 -18.73
C ASP A 556 -6.84 -6.79 -19.85
N ASP A 557 -5.97 -5.83 -19.52
CA ASP A 557 -5.35 -4.91 -20.46
C ASP A 557 -3.91 -5.32 -20.84
N ASP A 558 -3.64 -5.45 -22.14
CA ASP A 558 -2.36 -5.94 -22.68
C ASP A 558 -1.17 -5.00 -22.39
N ILE A 559 -1.41 -3.68 -22.24
CA ILE A 559 -0.36 -2.72 -21.88
C ILE A 559 -0.07 -2.80 -20.38
N ASN A 560 -1.08 -2.93 -19.52
CA ASN A 560 -0.89 -3.16 -18.08
C ASN A 560 -0.22 -4.52 -17.82
N ILE A 561 -0.54 -5.56 -18.59
CA ILE A 561 0.16 -6.84 -18.57
C ILE A 561 1.65 -6.63 -18.85
N ASP A 562 2.00 -5.93 -19.93
CA ASP A 562 3.40 -5.69 -20.30
C ASP A 562 4.14 -4.84 -19.25
N VAL A 563 3.47 -3.83 -18.66
CA VAL A 563 4.01 -3.03 -17.55
C VAL A 563 4.29 -3.91 -16.34
N CYS A 564 3.33 -4.72 -15.91
CA CYS A 564 3.50 -5.61 -14.76
C CYS A 564 4.56 -6.68 -15.03
N ILE A 565 4.61 -7.26 -16.24
CA ILE A 565 5.67 -8.19 -16.64
C ILE A 565 7.03 -7.50 -16.61
N GLY A 566 7.12 -6.26 -17.12
CA GLY A 566 8.35 -5.46 -17.09
C GLY A 566 8.85 -5.23 -15.68
N LEU A 567 7.96 -4.86 -14.77
CA LEU A 567 8.25 -4.66 -13.35
C LEU A 567 8.62 -5.98 -12.64
N LEU A 568 7.90 -7.08 -12.89
CA LEU A 568 8.19 -8.38 -12.32
C LEU A 568 9.51 -8.97 -12.84
N LYS A 569 9.86 -8.69 -14.10
CA LYS A 569 11.15 -9.06 -14.70
C LYS A 569 12.30 -8.19 -14.19
N SER A 570 12.07 -6.90 -13.94
CA SER A 570 13.12 -6.01 -13.38
C SER A 570 13.53 -6.42 -11.97
N VAL A 571 12.61 -7.07 -11.24
CA VAL A 571 12.88 -7.76 -9.97
C VAL A 571 13.17 -9.26 -10.16
N ASN A 572 13.72 -9.68 -11.29
CA ASN A 572 14.21 -11.05 -11.57
C ASN A 572 13.23 -12.21 -11.30
N ILE A 573 11.90 -12.06 -11.43
CA ILE A 573 10.97 -13.19 -11.32
C ILE A 573 11.05 -14.05 -12.59
N HIS A 574 11.37 -15.34 -12.42
CA HIS A 574 11.71 -16.24 -13.54
C HIS A 574 10.49 -16.82 -14.25
N LYS A 575 9.38 -17.05 -13.55
CA LYS A 575 8.18 -17.65 -14.14
C LYS A 575 6.96 -16.77 -13.86
N ILE A 576 6.38 -16.22 -14.91
CA ILE A 576 5.18 -15.39 -14.84
C ILE A 576 4.17 -16.00 -15.80
N ASP A 577 3.12 -16.62 -15.25
CA ASP A 577 1.96 -17.03 -16.04
C ASP A 577 0.95 -15.86 -16.07
N VAL A 578 0.20 -15.70 -17.15
CA VAL A 578 -0.71 -14.55 -17.36
C VAL A 578 -2.12 -15.05 -17.66
N ALA A 579 -3.13 -14.40 -17.08
CA ALA A 579 -4.55 -14.58 -17.37
C ALA A 579 -5.21 -13.24 -17.69
N LYS A 580 -6.13 -13.21 -18.66
CA LYS A 580 -6.79 -11.99 -19.15
C LYS A 580 -8.12 -11.64 -18.47
N ASN A 581 -8.55 -12.43 -17.48
CA ASN A 581 -9.76 -12.18 -16.69
C ASN A 581 -9.80 -13.10 -15.46
N GLY A 582 -10.71 -12.81 -14.52
CA GLY A 582 -10.85 -13.58 -13.28
C GLY A 582 -11.20 -15.07 -13.48
N LEU A 583 -11.90 -15.44 -14.56
CA LEU A 583 -12.26 -16.83 -14.85
C LEU A 583 -11.05 -17.65 -15.30
N GLU A 584 -10.26 -17.11 -16.23
CA GLU A 584 -9.00 -17.72 -16.67
C GLU A 584 -8.00 -17.84 -15.51
N GLY A 585 -7.91 -16.79 -14.68
CA GLY A 585 -7.12 -16.80 -13.45
C GLY A 585 -7.53 -17.95 -12.52
N PHE A 586 -8.83 -18.11 -12.24
CA PHE A 586 -9.35 -19.20 -11.42
C PHE A 586 -9.01 -20.60 -11.99
N GLU A 587 -9.14 -20.81 -13.30
CA GLU A 587 -8.82 -22.09 -13.94
C GLU A 587 -7.32 -22.42 -13.90
N LEU A 588 -6.43 -21.43 -14.07
CA LEU A 588 -4.99 -21.61 -13.90
C LEU A 588 -4.61 -21.96 -12.46
N ILE A 589 -5.24 -21.32 -11.49
CA ILE A 589 -5.06 -21.61 -10.05
C ILE A 589 -5.52 -23.05 -9.74
N LYS A 590 -6.67 -23.46 -10.26
CA LYS A 590 -7.19 -24.83 -10.09
C LYS A 590 -6.26 -25.89 -10.70
N LYS A 591 -5.72 -25.64 -11.90
CA LYS A 591 -4.71 -26.51 -12.52
C LYS A 591 -3.42 -26.57 -11.71
N ALA A 592 -2.98 -25.45 -11.15
CA ALA A 592 -1.81 -25.37 -10.27
C ALA A 592 -2.00 -26.27 -9.04
N TYR A 593 -3.15 -26.15 -8.37
CA TYR A 593 -3.54 -27.02 -7.24
C TYR A 593 -3.54 -28.52 -7.60
N HIS A 594 -4.05 -28.90 -8.76
CA HIS A 594 -4.12 -30.31 -9.17
C HIS A 594 -2.77 -30.90 -9.62
N SER A 595 -1.82 -30.06 -10.06
CA SER A 595 -0.54 -30.50 -10.61
C SER A 595 0.64 -30.38 -9.64
N ASN A 596 0.37 -30.06 -8.37
CA ASN A 596 1.37 -29.79 -7.32
C ASN A 596 2.40 -28.71 -7.70
N LYS A 597 2.08 -27.87 -8.70
CA LYS A 597 2.81 -26.64 -9.02
C LYS A 597 2.17 -25.51 -8.22
N LYS A 598 2.88 -24.94 -7.25
CA LYS A 598 2.40 -23.79 -6.48
C LYS A 598 2.91 -22.50 -7.12
N TYR A 599 2.02 -21.52 -7.28
CA TYR A 599 2.44 -20.13 -7.44
C TYR A 599 2.82 -19.60 -6.07
N ASP A 600 3.85 -18.76 -6.01
CA ASP A 600 4.31 -18.12 -4.77
C ASP A 600 3.42 -16.93 -4.41
N PHE A 601 2.91 -16.22 -5.42
CA PHE A 601 1.88 -15.21 -5.25
C PHE A 601 1.10 -14.94 -6.55
N ILE A 602 -0.04 -14.28 -6.40
CA ILE A 602 -0.93 -13.89 -7.49
C ILE A 602 -1.13 -12.38 -7.41
N LEU A 603 -0.84 -11.66 -8.50
CA LEU A 603 -1.27 -10.27 -8.67
C LEU A 603 -2.57 -10.28 -9.45
N MET A 604 -3.64 -9.73 -8.87
CA MET A 604 -4.97 -9.79 -9.45
C MET A 604 -5.63 -8.42 -9.48
N ASP A 605 -6.01 -7.95 -10.67
CA ASP A 605 -6.85 -6.77 -10.80
C ASP A 605 -8.23 -6.99 -10.20
N VAL A 606 -8.71 -6.00 -9.46
CA VAL A 606 -10.05 -5.99 -8.88
C VAL A 606 -11.12 -5.79 -9.95
N GLN A 607 -10.85 -4.99 -10.99
CA GLN A 607 -11.84 -4.62 -12.00
C GLN A 607 -11.50 -5.23 -13.37
N MET A 608 -12.12 -6.36 -13.70
CA MET A 608 -11.92 -7.05 -14.99
C MET A 608 -13.26 -7.55 -15.56
N PRO A 609 -13.41 -7.67 -16.91
CA PRO A 609 -14.59 -8.22 -17.56
C PRO A 609 -14.74 -9.73 -17.31
N ILE A 610 -15.95 -10.24 -17.58
CA ILE A 610 -16.36 -11.66 -17.40
C ILE A 610 -16.45 -12.08 -15.94
N MET A 611 -15.39 -11.89 -15.15
CA MET A 611 -15.34 -12.15 -13.72
C MET A 611 -14.37 -11.17 -13.07
N ASP A 612 -14.87 -10.40 -12.09
CA ASP A 612 -14.06 -9.44 -11.35
C ASP A 612 -13.12 -10.14 -10.34
N GLY A 613 -12.10 -9.42 -9.87
CA GLY A 613 -11.09 -9.99 -8.98
C GLY A 613 -11.63 -10.41 -7.61
N LEU A 614 -12.69 -9.75 -7.12
CA LEU A 614 -13.31 -10.09 -5.83
C LEU A 614 -14.10 -11.40 -5.95
N GLU A 615 -14.87 -11.58 -7.03
CA GLU A 615 -15.60 -12.80 -7.34
C GLU A 615 -14.65 -13.96 -7.61
N ALA A 616 -13.58 -13.72 -8.39
CA ALA A 616 -12.53 -14.70 -8.64
C ALA A 616 -11.87 -15.16 -7.33
N THR A 617 -11.51 -14.23 -6.45
CA THR A 617 -10.93 -14.54 -5.13
C THR A 617 -11.88 -15.39 -4.29
N ARG A 618 -13.17 -15.03 -4.20
CA ARG A 618 -14.15 -15.84 -3.45
C ARG A 618 -14.25 -17.27 -3.99
N LYS A 619 -14.22 -17.45 -5.31
CA LYS A 619 -14.21 -18.79 -5.93
C LYS A 619 -12.95 -19.57 -5.61
N VAL A 620 -11.77 -18.93 -5.64
CA VAL A 620 -10.51 -19.54 -5.22
C VAL A 620 -10.59 -19.99 -3.75
N ARG A 621 -11.04 -19.12 -2.83
CA ARG A 621 -11.13 -19.45 -1.39
C ARG A 621 -12.12 -20.58 -1.08
N ASN A 622 -13.26 -20.61 -1.78
CA ASN A 622 -14.22 -21.71 -1.65
C ASN A 622 -13.64 -23.04 -2.16
N PHE A 623 -12.90 -22.99 -3.27
CA PHE A 623 -12.22 -24.16 -3.81
C PHE A 623 -11.12 -24.67 -2.86
N GLU A 624 -10.28 -23.77 -2.33
CA GLU A 624 -9.25 -24.10 -1.33
C GLU A 624 -9.86 -24.77 -0.10
N SER A 625 -10.96 -24.21 0.42
CA SER A 625 -11.68 -24.77 1.58
C SER A 625 -12.22 -26.18 1.30
N SER A 626 -12.65 -26.47 0.07
CA SER A 626 -13.12 -27.82 -0.30
C SER A 626 -11.99 -28.87 -0.35
N LEU A 627 -10.73 -28.45 -0.57
CA LEU A 627 -9.56 -29.33 -0.63
C LEU A 627 -8.99 -29.66 0.77
N VAL A 628 -9.10 -28.74 1.72
CA VAL A 628 -8.68 -28.93 3.12
C VAL A 628 -9.53 -30.01 3.83
N SER A 629 -10.81 -30.12 3.48
CA SER A 629 -11.71 -31.17 4.00
C SER A 629 -11.31 -32.60 3.60
N LEU A 630 -10.40 -32.76 2.63
CA LEU A 630 -10.02 -34.05 2.02
C LEU A 630 -8.55 -34.42 2.24
N SER A 631 -7.73 -33.52 2.81
CA SER A 631 -6.29 -33.75 2.99
C SER A 631 -5.78 -33.12 4.30
N ASN A 632 -5.07 -33.91 5.13
CA ASN A 632 -4.46 -33.48 6.40
C ASN A 632 -3.25 -32.52 6.20
N GLN A 633 -3.31 -31.57 5.28
CA GLN A 633 -2.24 -30.58 5.05
C GLN A 633 -2.72 -29.18 5.44
N GLU A 634 -2.07 -28.58 6.44
CA GLU A 634 -2.46 -27.30 7.06
C GLU A 634 -2.12 -26.04 6.25
N ASN A 635 -1.57 -26.11 5.03
CA ASN A 635 -1.21 -24.89 4.30
C ASN A 635 -1.23 -25.04 2.77
N LEU A 636 -2.43 -24.96 2.20
CA LEU A 636 -2.66 -24.95 0.75
C LEU A 636 -2.82 -23.55 0.15
N ARG A 637 -3.12 -22.52 0.94
CA ARG A 637 -3.53 -21.19 0.46
C ARG A 637 -2.40 -20.47 -0.32
N ILE A 638 -2.70 -20.03 -1.54
CA ILE A 638 -1.80 -19.16 -2.32
C ILE A 638 -2.12 -17.69 -2.01
N PRO A 639 -1.11 -16.83 -1.78
CA PRO A 639 -1.30 -15.39 -1.60
C PRO A 639 -1.90 -14.70 -2.83
N ILE A 640 -2.99 -13.95 -2.65
CA ILE A 640 -3.64 -13.12 -3.67
C ILE A 640 -3.50 -11.65 -3.27
N ILE A 641 -2.76 -10.88 -4.07
CA ILE A 641 -2.54 -9.45 -3.90
C ILE A 641 -3.41 -8.69 -4.91
N ALA A 642 -4.28 -7.83 -4.39
CA ALA A 642 -5.13 -6.97 -5.20
C ALA A 642 -4.31 -5.88 -5.90
N THR A 643 -4.57 -5.60 -7.18
CA THR A 643 -4.12 -4.36 -7.82
C THR A 643 -5.32 -3.41 -7.91
N THR A 644 -5.25 -2.24 -7.27
CA THR A 644 -6.40 -1.31 -7.14
C THR A 644 -6.05 0.11 -7.56
N ALA A 645 -7.02 0.87 -8.11
CA ALA A 645 -6.76 2.26 -8.56
C ALA A 645 -6.76 3.31 -7.43
N HIS A 646 -7.20 2.97 -6.21
CA HIS A 646 -7.32 3.91 -5.08
C HIS A 646 -6.85 3.28 -3.76
N ALA A 647 -6.15 4.07 -2.93
CA ALA A 647 -5.67 3.70 -1.60
C ALA A 647 -6.67 4.03 -0.47
N MET A 648 -7.97 4.10 -0.77
CA MET A 648 -8.99 4.45 0.22
C MET A 648 -9.31 3.25 1.13
N GLU A 649 -9.60 3.53 2.41
CA GLU A 649 -9.82 2.52 3.46
C GLU A 649 -11.01 1.58 3.15
N GLU A 650 -12.03 2.09 2.44
CA GLU A 650 -13.21 1.32 2.01
C GLU A 650 -12.90 0.29 0.92
N ASP A 651 -12.02 0.61 -0.03
CA ASP A 651 -11.60 -0.32 -1.09
C ASP A 651 -10.71 -1.45 -0.54
N LYS A 652 -9.88 -1.13 0.47
CA LYS A 652 -9.07 -2.10 1.22
C LYS A 652 -9.96 -3.11 1.97
N ASN A 653 -11.00 -2.64 2.65
CA ASN A 653 -11.93 -3.50 3.39
C ASN A 653 -12.64 -4.51 2.47
N ARG A 654 -13.07 -4.07 1.28
CA ARG A 654 -13.73 -4.95 0.29
C ARG A 654 -12.83 -6.06 -0.24
N CYS A 655 -11.54 -5.78 -0.44
CA CYS A 655 -10.56 -6.78 -0.87
C CYS A 655 -10.29 -7.82 0.22
N ILE A 656 -10.17 -7.39 1.47
CA ILE A 656 -9.97 -8.27 2.63
C ILE A 656 -11.21 -9.16 2.86
N GLU A 657 -12.41 -8.58 2.81
CA GLU A 657 -13.66 -9.34 2.94
C GLU A 657 -13.86 -10.39 1.84
N ALA A 658 -13.35 -10.14 0.63
CA ALA A 658 -13.34 -11.12 -0.46
C ALA A 658 -12.32 -12.26 -0.26
N GLY A 659 -11.37 -12.10 0.67
CA GLY A 659 -10.34 -13.09 0.99
C GLY A 659 -8.98 -12.84 0.34
N MET A 660 -8.68 -11.61 -0.10
CA MET A 660 -7.34 -11.23 -0.58
C MET A 660 -6.38 -11.00 0.60
N ASP A 661 -5.07 -11.19 0.37
CA ASP A 661 -4.04 -11.19 1.42
C ASP A 661 -3.31 -9.85 1.56
N ASP A 662 -3.26 -9.06 0.50
CA ASP A 662 -2.68 -7.70 0.47
C ASP A 662 -3.19 -6.92 -0.75
N TYR A 663 -2.74 -5.68 -0.91
CA TYR A 663 -3.05 -4.84 -2.05
C TYR A 663 -1.85 -3.98 -2.47
N VAL A 664 -1.83 -3.58 -3.74
CA VAL A 664 -0.94 -2.58 -4.32
C VAL A 664 -1.75 -1.61 -5.16
N THR A 665 -1.40 -0.32 -5.11
CA THR A 665 -2.07 0.69 -5.92
C THR A 665 -1.56 0.66 -7.36
N LYS A 666 -2.41 0.97 -8.33
CA LYS A 666 -2.04 1.26 -9.72
C LYS A 666 -1.79 2.77 -9.87
N PRO A 667 -0.67 3.23 -10.45
CA PRO A 667 0.48 2.43 -10.95
C PRO A 667 1.26 1.79 -9.80
N ILE A 668 1.74 0.55 -9.98
CA ILE A 668 2.43 -0.23 -8.94
C ILE A 668 3.80 0.39 -8.64
N PRO A 669 4.01 1.00 -7.46
CA PRO A 669 5.32 1.52 -7.10
C PRO A 669 6.29 0.37 -6.86
N LEU A 670 7.53 0.49 -7.35
CA LEU A 670 8.53 -0.58 -7.24
C LEU A 670 8.77 -0.99 -5.77
N LYS A 671 8.75 -0.02 -4.85
CA LYS A 671 8.82 -0.25 -3.40
C LYS A 671 7.69 -1.16 -2.87
N ASP A 672 6.48 -1.01 -3.39
CA ASP A 672 5.32 -1.78 -2.94
C ASP A 672 5.33 -3.18 -3.56
N LEU A 673 5.87 -3.32 -4.78
CA LEU A 673 6.13 -4.62 -5.39
C LEU A 673 7.20 -5.39 -4.60
N TYR A 674 8.30 -4.74 -4.20
CA TYR A 674 9.31 -5.35 -3.33
C TYR A 674 8.74 -5.77 -1.97
N ARG A 675 7.93 -4.90 -1.34
CA ARG A 675 7.23 -5.21 -0.08
C ARG A 675 6.41 -6.49 -0.19
N VAL A 676 5.62 -6.63 -1.27
CA VAL A 676 4.74 -7.77 -1.49
C VAL A 676 5.53 -9.05 -1.78
N ILE A 677 6.54 -8.98 -2.64
CA ILE A 677 7.39 -10.15 -2.97
C ILE A 677 8.11 -10.64 -1.72
N ASN A 678 8.70 -9.74 -0.93
CA ASN A 678 9.40 -10.11 0.30
C ASN A 678 8.45 -10.70 1.35
N LYS A 679 7.21 -10.21 1.41
CA LYS A 679 6.21 -10.69 2.37
C LYS A 679 5.62 -12.06 2.02
N PHE A 680 5.43 -12.37 0.74
CA PHE A 680 4.66 -13.56 0.32
C PHE A 680 5.46 -14.61 -0.46
N ALA A 681 6.61 -14.27 -1.06
CA ALA A 681 7.33 -15.16 -1.97
C ALA A 681 8.67 -15.70 -1.43
N CYS A 682 9.13 -15.27 -0.25
CA CYS A 682 10.39 -15.73 0.36
C CYS A 682 10.17 -16.50 1.68
N SER A 683 10.43 -17.81 1.67
CA SER A 683 10.41 -18.68 2.86
C SER A 683 11.71 -18.65 3.69
N LYS A 684 12.72 -17.86 3.28
CA LYS A 684 13.87 -17.49 4.10
C LYS A 684 13.86 -15.98 4.23
N ARG A 685 13.70 -15.49 5.45
CA ARG A 685 13.75 -14.07 5.78
C ARG A 685 15.09 -13.51 5.32
N LEU A 686 15.05 -12.60 4.35
CA LEU A 686 16.08 -11.59 4.20
C LEU A 686 15.82 -10.49 5.25
N PRO A 687 16.82 -10.03 6.00
CA PRO A 687 16.71 -8.76 6.71
C PRO A 687 16.46 -7.66 5.67
N LEU A 688 15.53 -6.75 5.95
CA LEU A 688 15.21 -5.59 5.12
C LEU A 688 16.35 -4.54 5.07
N ASP A 689 17.59 -4.91 5.44
CA ASP A 689 18.68 -3.99 5.76
C ASP A 689 19.67 -3.72 4.60
N LEU A 690 19.29 -3.93 3.34
CA LEU A 690 20.12 -3.55 2.18
C LEU A 690 19.33 -2.81 1.10
N VAL A 691 18.45 -1.90 1.51
CA VAL A 691 18.31 -0.64 0.77
C VAL A 691 18.97 0.41 1.65
N ASP A 692 20.30 0.46 1.57
CA ASP A 692 21.05 1.57 2.14
C ASP A 692 20.55 2.87 1.49
N ASP A 693 20.47 3.90 2.33
CA ASP A 693 19.87 5.21 2.10
C ASP A 693 20.66 6.06 1.08
N GLN A 694 21.52 5.43 0.26
CA GLN A 694 22.18 6.06 -0.88
C GLN A 694 21.37 6.00 -2.18
N THR A 695 20.20 5.34 -2.20
CA THR A 695 19.23 5.46 -3.31
C THR A 695 17.98 6.28 -2.99
N ASN A 696 17.81 6.74 -1.74
CA ASN A 696 16.86 7.82 -1.40
C ASN A 696 17.43 9.23 -1.61
N ASN A 697 18.66 9.34 -2.12
CA ASN A 697 19.20 10.57 -2.72
C ASN A 697 18.83 10.77 -4.21
N LEU A 698 17.87 10.00 -4.72
CA LEU A 698 17.10 10.38 -5.90
C LEU A 698 15.72 10.81 -5.41
N SER A 699 15.61 12.10 -5.08
CA SER A 699 14.33 12.76 -4.87
C SER A 699 13.48 12.51 -6.12
N LEU A 700 12.52 11.60 -6.01
CA LEU A 700 11.57 11.27 -7.08
C LEU A 700 10.79 12.52 -7.43
N ASP A 701 11.19 13.11 -8.56
CA ASP A 701 10.53 14.16 -9.32
C ASP A 701 9.02 13.89 -9.39
N THR A 702 8.24 14.52 -8.50
CA THR A 702 6.77 14.39 -8.51
C THR A 702 5.99 15.63 -8.88
N GLU A 703 6.63 16.75 -9.25
CA GLU A 703 5.87 17.95 -9.66
C GLU A 703 6.31 18.68 -10.93
N ASN A 704 7.19 18.07 -11.74
CA ASN A 704 7.15 18.35 -13.20
C ASN A 704 5.91 17.69 -13.84
N GLN A 705 5.14 16.95 -13.05
CA GLN A 705 4.03 16.14 -13.50
C GLN A 705 2.73 16.92 -13.74
N THR A 706 2.68 18.24 -13.85
CA THR A 706 1.43 18.92 -14.29
C THR A 706 1.62 19.91 -15.44
N GLN A 707 2.87 20.16 -15.87
CA GLN A 707 3.12 20.94 -17.08
C GLN A 707 3.43 20.06 -18.29
N HIS A 708 4.06 18.90 -18.08
CA HIS A 708 4.37 17.96 -19.14
C HIS A 708 3.13 17.17 -19.57
N ILE A 709 2.88 17.17 -20.88
CA ILE A 709 1.87 16.30 -21.50
C ILE A 709 2.33 14.83 -21.43
N LEU A 710 3.65 14.59 -21.45
CA LEU A 710 4.32 13.30 -21.31
C LEU A 710 5.68 13.50 -20.61
N ASN A 711 6.04 12.64 -19.64
CA ASN A 711 7.32 12.69 -18.92
C ASN A 711 8.15 11.40 -19.10
N PRO A 712 8.98 11.30 -20.16
CA PRO A 712 9.77 10.10 -20.45
C PRO A 712 10.74 9.70 -19.35
N LYS A 713 11.44 10.67 -18.74
CA LYS A 713 12.47 10.39 -17.71
C LYS A 713 11.88 9.68 -16.50
N GLU A 714 10.72 10.15 -16.06
CA GLU A 714 10.00 9.55 -14.94
C GLU A 714 9.45 8.17 -15.30
N ALA A 715 8.82 8.02 -16.47
CA ALA A 715 8.32 6.73 -16.90
C ALA A 715 9.45 5.69 -17.03
N ILE A 716 10.59 6.07 -17.64
CA ILE A 716 11.78 5.22 -17.78
C ILE A 716 12.37 4.85 -16.41
N SER A 717 12.41 5.79 -15.45
CA SER A 717 12.83 5.54 -14.07
C SER A 717 11.93 4.49 -13.38
N ARG A 718 10.61 4.54 -13.62
CA ARG A 718 9.67 3.50 -13.13
C ARG A 718 9.95 2.11 -13.73
N PHE A 719 10.53 2.05 -14.92
CA PHE A 719 10.97 0.79 -15.57
C PHE A 719 12.45 0.46 -15.31
N ASN A 720 13.05 0.99 -14.24
CA ASN A 720 14.45 0.74 -13.85
C ASN A 720 15.46 1.07 -14.97
N GLY A 721 15.18 2.13 -15.75
CA GLY A 721 16.05 2.55 -16.86
C GLY A 721 15.80 1.85 -18.20
N ASN A 722 14.79 0.98 -18.32
CA ASN A 722 14.51 0.25 -19.56
C ASN A 722 13.78 1.12 -20.60
N GLU A 723 14.55 1.91 -21.34
CA GLU A 723 14.04 2.82 -22.38
C GLU A 723 13.32 2.09 -23.52
N ALA A 724 13.82 0.92 -23.93
CA ALA A 724 13.24 0.14 -25.03
C ALA A 724 11.80 -0.31 -24.72
N LEU A 725 11.56 -0.78 -23.48
CA LEU A 725 10.21 -1.14 -23.02
C LEU A 725 9.29 0.09 -23.00
N TYR A 726 9.77 1.24 -22.53
CA TYR A 726 8.98 2.46 -22.50
C TYR A 726 8.53 2.90 -23.90
N PHE A 727 9.44 2.91 -24.89
CA PHE A 727 9.08 3.26 -26.27
C PHE A 727 8.13 2.25 -26.92
N GLN A 728 8.28 0.95 -26.60
CA GLN A 728 7.33 -0.08 -27.04
C GLN A 728 5.92 0.14 -26.47
N LEU A 729 5.81 0.54 -25.20
CA LEU A 729 4.53 0.86 -24.55
C LEU A 729 3.88 2.11 -25.18
N LEU A 730 4.67 3.15 -25.48
CA LEU A 730 4.20 4.34 -26.19
C LEU A 730 3.67 4.00 -27.59
N GLN A 731 4.34 3.10 -28.31
CA GLN A 731 3.90 2.66 -29.64
C GLN A 731 2.59 1.87 -29.57
N LYS A 732 2.48 0.89 -28.65
CA LYS A 732 1.24 0.12 -28.45
C LYS A 732 0.06 1.00 -28.06
N PHE A 733 0.26 1.96 -27.16
CA PHE A 733 -0.77 2.92 -26.78
C PHE A 733 -1.29 3.72 -27.99
N MET A 734 -0.40 4.12 -28.89
CA MET A 734 -0.77 4.83 -30.12
C MET A 734 -1.54 3.95 -31.12
N GLU A 735 -1.27 2.65 -31.16
CA GLU A 735 -1.90 1.69 -32.07
C GLU A 735 -3.29 1.26 -31.58
N GLU A 736 -3.42 0.92 -30.29
CA GLU A 736 -4.65 0.34 -29.72
C GLU A 736 -5.69 1.41 -29.35
N TYR A 737 -5.26 2.58 -28.86
CA TYR A 737 -6.16 3.57 -28.28
C TYR A 737 -6.51 4.74 -29.20
N ILE A 738 -6.07 4.73 -30.48
CA ILE A 738 -6.22 5.84 -31.44
C ILE A 738 -7.65 6.37 -31.63
N ASN A 739 -8.68 5.56 -31.35
CA ASN A 739 -10.09 5.94 -31.49
C ASN A 739 -10.86 5.92 -30.15
N VAL A 740 -10.18 5.89 -29.01
CA VAL A 740 -10.86 5.76 -27.71
C VAL A 740 -11.79 6.93 -27.39
N ASP A 741 -11.46 8.14 -27.84
CA ASP A 741 -12.32 9.33 -27.72
C ASP A 741 -13.65 9.13 -28.48
N LYS A 742 -13.62 8.53 -29.68
CA LYS A 742 -14.83 8.20 -30.44
C LYS A 742 -15.63 7.09 -29.79
N GLN A 743 -14.98 6.06 -29.26
CA GLN A 743 -15.65 4.95 -28.58
C GLN A 743 -16.39 5.41 -27.32
N ILE A 744 -15.75 6.27 -26.52
CA ILE A 744 -16.40 6.88 -25.35
C ILE A 744 -17.58 7.76 -25.80
N LYS A 745 -17.43 8.55 -26.88
CA LYS A 745 -18.54 9.37 -27.39
C LYS A 745 -19.72 8.51 -27.86
N GLU A 746 -19.46 7.45 -28.60
CA GLU A 746 -20.50 6.52 -29.06
C GLU A 746 -21.21 5.80 -27.90
N ALA A 747 -20.49 5.45 -26.84
CA ALA A 747 -21.07 4.87 -25.63
C ALA A 747 -21.96 5.88 -24.89
N LEU A 748 -21.49 7.13 -24.73
CA LEU A 748 -22.28 8.21 -24.12
C LEU A 748 -23.53 8.55 -24.95
N ASP A 749 -23.42 8.62 -26.28
CA ASP A 749 -24.54 8.92 -27.19
C ASP A 749 -25.59 7.79 -27.21
N LYS A 750 -25.17 6.55 -26.93
CA LYS A 750 -26.05 5.38 -26.75
C LYS A 750 -26.54 5.19 -25.31
N ASN A 751 -26.16 6.08 -24.40
CA ASN A 751 -26.44 6.00 -22.96
C ASN A 751 -25.90 4.72 -22.28
N ASP A 752 -24.85 4.11 -22.84
CA ASP A 752 -24.11 2.98 -22.25
C ASP A 752 -23.01 3.53 -21.31
N LEU A 753 -23.46 3.98 -20.13
CA LEU A 753 -22.59 4.58 -19.11
C LEU A 753 -21.57 3.58 -18.54
N GLU A 754 -21.85 2.29 -18.59
CA GLU A 754 -20.96 1.24 -18.07
C GLU A 754 -19.74 1.07 -18.98
N THR A 755 -19.95 0.98 -20.30
CA THR A 755 -18.85 0.97 -21.27
C THR A 755 -18.05 2.27 -21.26
N ALA A 756 -18.72 3.42 -21.13
CA ALA A 756 -18.06 4.72 -21.06
C ALA A 756 -17.19 4.87 -19.79
N HIS A 757 -17.71 4.44 -18.64
CA HIS A 757 -16.97 4.41 -17.38
C HIS A 757 -15.74 3.50 -17.47
N ARG A 758 -15.90 2.29 -18.03
CA ARG A 758 -14.80 1.34 -18.21
C ARG A 758 -13.68 1.93 -19.07
N LEU A 759 -14.01 2.49 -20.23
CA LEU A 759 -13.02 3.08 -21.14
C LEU A 759 -12.29 4.28 -20.51
N ALA A 760 -12.98 5.12 -19.74
CA ALA A 760 -12.37 6.23 -18.99
C ALA A 760 -11.46 5.72 -17.86
N HIS A 761 -11.85 4.65 -17.16
CA HIS A 761 -11.04 4.01 -16.13
C HIS A 761 -9.76 3.37 -16.70
N THR A 762 -9.88 2.61 -17.79
CA THR A 762 -8.72 1.98 -18.47
C THR A 762 -7.72 3.02 -18.95
N THR A 763 -8.20 4.07 -19.63
CA THR A 763 -7.32 5.13 -20.16
C THR A 763 -6.64 5.96 -19.08
N LYS A 764 -7.29 6.17 -17.92
CA LYS A 764 -6.67 6.79 -16.74
C LYS A 764 -5.46 6.00 -16.24
N GLY A 765 -5.61 4.67 -16.09
CA GLY A 765 -4.53 3.80 -15.62
C GLY A 765 -3.33 3.78 -16.57
N LEU A 766 -3.60 3.67 -17.87
CA LEU A 766 -2.58 3.72 -18.92
C LEU A 766 -1.85 5.05 -18.97
N ALA A 767 -2.58 6.16 -18.91
CA ALA A 767 -2.01 7.49 -18.87
C ALA A 767 -1.07 7.67 -17.66
N ALA A 768 -1.46 7.12 -16.50
CA ALA A 768 -0.63 7.18 -15.30
C ALA A 768 0.67 6.36 -15.46
N ASN A 769 0.61 5.19 -16.09
CA ASN A 769 1.78 4.33 -16.37
C ASN A 769 2.77 4.98 -17.34
N LEU A 770 2.28 5.70 -18.35
CA LEU A 770 3.09 6.42 -19.34
C LEU A 770 3.67 7.75 -18.83
N ALA A 771 3.38 8.12 -17.57
CA ALA A 771 3.65 9.43 -17.00
C ALA A 771 3.06 10.56 -17.89
N ALA A 772 1.77 10.46 -18.20
CA ALA A 772 0.97 11.41 -18.98
C ALA A 772 -0.09 12.12 -18.10
N PRO A 773 0.35 12.98 -17.17
CA PRO A 773 -0.44 13.36 -16.01
C PRO A 773 -1.66 14.24 -16.31
N LYS A 774 -1.59 15.12 -17.32
CA LYS A 774 -2.75 15.92 -17.77
C LYS A 774 -3.87 15.04 -18.32
N PHE A 775 -3.50 13.98 -19.04
CA PHE A 775 -4.47 13.03 -19.56
C PHE A 775 -4.99 12.11 -18.46
N THR A 776 -4.17 11.74 -17.47
CA THR A 776 -4.62 11.03 -16.26
C THR A 776 -5.69 11.83 -15.50
N GLU A 777 -5.49 13.13 -15.31
CA GLU A 777 -6.45 14.01 -14.65
C GLU A 777 -7.76 14.12 -15.46
N ALA A 778 -7.67 14.39 -16.77
CA ALA A 778 -8.86 14.49 -17.61
C ALA A 778 -9.68 13.19 -17.66
N SER A 779 -8.99 12.03 -17.62
CA SER A 779 -9.62 10.70 -17.57
C SER A 779 -10.27 10.42 -16.22
N ARG A 780 -9.63 10.82 -15.11
CA ARG A 780 -10.18 10.70 -13.75
C ARG A 780 -11.46 11.53 -13.58
N ASP A 781 -11.46 12.76 -14.05
CA ASP A 781 -12.59 13.66 -13.86
C ASP A 781 -13.80 13.19 -14.69
N LEU A 782 -13.56 12.69 -15.91
CA LEU A 782 -14.59 12.06 -16.75
C LEU A 782 -15.13 10.76 -16.12
N GLU A 783 -14.25 9.87 -15.65
CA GLU A 783 -14.62 8.63 -14.95
C GLU A 783 -15.54 8.93 -13.76
N TYR A 784 -15.15 9.89 -12.90
CA TYR A 784 -15.91 10.27 -11.73
C TYR A 784 -17.29 10.83 -12.08
N ALA A 785 -17.38 11.70 -13.10
CA ALA A 785 -18.64 12.27 -13.52
C ALA A 785 -19.62 11.23 -14.10
N ILE A 786 -19.11 10.22 -14.82
CA ILE A 786 -19.91 9.09 -15.32
C ILE A 786 -20.40 8.23 -14.15
N LYS A 787 -19.53 7.93 -13.17
CA LYS A 787 -19.85 7.12 -11.99
C LYS A 787 -20.95 7.77 -11.12
N GLU A 788 -20.81 9.06 -10.84
CA GLU A 788 -21.74 9.84 -10.02
C GLU A 788 -22.99 10.32 -10.80
N LYS A 789 -23.14 9.92 -12.07
CA LYS A 789 -24.25 10.30 -12.96
C LYS A 789 -24.48 11.82 -13.03
N GLN A 790 -23.40 12.60 -13.03
CA GLN A 790 -23.44 14.06 -13.11
C GLN A 790 -23.64 14.51 -14.57
N ASN A 791 -24.80 14.20 -15.15
CA ASN A 791 -25.11 14.40 -16.58
C ASN A 791 -24.79 15.82 -17.07
N ASP A 792 -24.99 16.84 -16.23
CA ASP A 792 -24.72 18.25 -16.57
C ASP A 792 -23.23 18.56 -16.79
N LYS A 793 -22.31 17.71 -16.32
CA LYS A 793 -20.85 17.90 -16.42
C LYS A 793 -20.18 16.95 -17.41
N ILE A 794 -20.83 15.85 -17.79
CA ILE A 794 -20.24 14.80 -18.63
C ILE A 794 -19.78 15.38 -20.00
N ASP A 795 -20.58 16.23 -20.64
CA ASP A 795 -20.24 16.78 -21.97
C ASP A 795 -19.01 17.71 -21.93
N TYR A 796 -18.91 18.55 -20.90
CA TYR A 796 -17.76 19.43 -20.72
C TYR A 796 -16.49 18.63 -20.37
N LEU A 797 -16.60 17.66 -19.46
CA LEU A 797 -15.46 16.82 -19.06
C LEU A 797 -15.00 15.88 -20.18
N PHE A 798 -15.92 15.39 -21.02
CA PHE A 798 -15.58 14.65 -22.23
C PHE A 798 -14.85 15.52 -23.24
N THR A 799 -15.22 16.80 -23.37
CA THR A 799 -14.52 17.76 -24.23
C THR A 799 -13.09 18.01 -23.72
N ASN A 800 -12.90 18.09 -22.39
CA ASN A 800 -11.57 18.20 -21.78
C ASN A 800 -10.73 16.94 -22.02
N PHE A 801 -11.31 15.75 -21.76
CA PHE A 801 -10.70 14.45 -22.05
C PHE A 801 -10.18 14.35 -23.49
N LYS A 802 -11.04 14.69 -24.46
CA LYS A 802 -10.68 14.65 -25.88
C LYS A 802 -9.53 15.61 -26.22
N THR A 803 -9.53 16.79 -25.61
CA THR A 803 -8.50 17.80 -25.85
C THR A 803 -7.15 17.35 -25.33
N GLU A 804 -7.09 16.83 -24.10
CA GLU A 804 -5.85 16.32 -23.50
C GLU A 804 -5.39 15.02 -24.18
N PHE A 805 -6.31 14.15 -24.61
CA PHE A 805 -6.01 12.97 -25.42
C PHE A 805 -5.30 13.32 -26.73
N GLN A 806 -5.80 14.32 -27.46
CA GLN A 806 -5.19 14.78 -28.71
C GLN A 806 -3.82 15.42 -28.49
N ARG A 807 -3.64 16.14 -27.37
CA ARG A 807 -2.35 16.72 -26.97
C ARG A 807 -1.34 15.60 -26.66
N LEU A 808 -1.75 14.59 -25.90
CA LEU A 808 -0.92 13.42 -25.60
C LEU A 808 -0.50 12.68 -26.88
N PHE A 809 -1.45 12.36 -27.76
CA PHE A 809 -1.16 11.71 -29.04
C PHE A 809 -0.15 12.50 -29.91
N LYS A 810 -0.21 13.84 -29.86
CA LYS A 810 0.73 14.70 -30.59
C LYS A 810 2.12 14.71 -29.97
N GLU A 811 2.23 14.68 -28.64
CA GLU A 811 3.51 14.64 -27.93
C GLU A 811 4.17 13.27 -28.00
N ILE A 812 3.42 12.17 -27.88
CA ILE A 812 3.95 10.82 -28.09
C ILE A 812 4.58 10.68 -29.48
N LYS A 813 3.95 11.26 -30.52
CA LYS A 813 4.52 11.31 -31.88
C LYS A 813 5.81 12.12 -32.01
N LYS A 814 6.08 13.06 -31.12
CA LYS A 814 7.31 13.86 -31.10
C LYS A 814 8.44 13.17 -30.33
N VAL A 815 8.07 12.41 -29.30
CA VAL A 815 9.00 11.72 -28.39
C VAL A 815 9.39 10.34 -28.93
N LEU A 816 8.51 9.67 -29.66
CA LEU A 816 8.89 8.50 -30.46
C LEU A 816 9.99 8.94 -31.42
N PRO A 817 11.17 8.30 -31.40
CA PRO A 817 12.34 8.80 -32.10
C PRO A 817 12.08 8.97 -33.60
N THR A 818 12.07 10.23 -34.06
CA THR A 818 12.40 10.59 -35.44
C THR A 818 13.91 10.59 -35.59
N GLU A 819 14.41 9.98 -36.67
CA GLU A 819 15.81 9.96 -37.14
C GLU A 819 16.77 11.02 -36.54
N GLY A 820 17.88 10.56 -35.91
CA GLY A 820 19.19 11.24 -35.89
C GLY A 820 19.46 12.42 -34.93
N HIS A 821 20.19 12.18 -33.84
CA HIS A 821 21.52 12.78 -33.57
C HIS A 821 22.16 12.15 -32.30
N PRO A 822 23.51 12.02 -32.25
CA PRO A 822 24.25 11.37 -31.18
C PRO A 822 24.56 12.35 -30.05
N ALA A 823 24.48 11.90 -28.80
CA ALA A 823 24.97 12.65 -27.65
C ALA A 823 26.49 12.51 -27.55
N GLN A 824 27.20 13.63 -27.73
CA GLN A 824 28.58 13.82 -27.28
C GLN A 824 28.54 14.20 -25.80
N GLU A 825 29.13 13.36 -24.95
CA GLU A 825 30.05 13.69 -23.84
C GLU A 825 30.22 12.43 -22.99
N ASP A 826 31.21 11.62 -23.38
CA ASP A 826 32.05 10.78 -22.50
C ASP A 826 33.22 10.27 -23.38
N GLN A 827 33.99 11.23 -23.91
CA GLN A 827 35.32 10.96 -24.46
C GLN A 827 36.31 10.93 -23.31
N GLU A 828 36.44 9.78 -22.63
CA GLU A 828 37.72 9.44 -21.98
C GLU A 828 37.96 7.96 -21.68
N TYR A 829 37.05 7.02 -22.01
CA TYR A 829 37.25 5.60 -21.64
C TYR A 829 37.01 4.54 -22.72
N VAL A 830 37.05 4.90 -24.01
CA VAL A 830 37.00 3.90 -25.12
C VAL A 830 38.15 4.09 -26.11
N GLU A 831 39.38 4.12 -25.61
CA GLU A 831 40.56 3.72 -26.39
C GLU A 831 41.04 2.36 -25.85
N LYS A 832 40.41 1.28 -26.31
CA LYS A 832 40.93 -0.10 -26.41
C LYS A 832 39.80 -1.07 -26.74
N GLU A 833 39.23 -0.98 -27.95
CA GLU A 833 38.58 -2.14 -28.61
C GLU A 833 38.12 -1.86 -30.06
N GLN A 834 38.62 -0.82 -30.72
CA GLN A 834 38.35 -0.54 -32.13
C GLN A 834 39.54 -0.87 -33.03
N THR A 835 39.77 -2.16 -33.27
CA THR A 835 40.47 -2.63 -34.47
C THR A 835 40.00 -4.04 -34.83
N GLN A 836 38.83 -4.15 -35.48
CA GLN A 836 38.49 -5.15 -36.52
C GLN A 836 36.97 -5.16 -36.75
N LYS A 837 36.50 -4.42 -37.75
CA LYS A 837 35.34 -4.75 -38.62
C LYS A 837 34.96 -3.52 -39.45
N ASP A 838 35.74 -3.27 -40.49
CA ASP A 838 35.30 -2.47 -41.63
C ASP A 838 35.22 -3.37 -42.89
N SER A 839 34.15 -3.18 -43.67
CA SER A 839 33.82 -3.71 -45.01
C SER A 839 33.06 -5.06 -45.13
N ILE A 840 31.73 -4.97 -45.18
CA ILE A 840 30.88 -5.93 -45.92
C ILE A 840 29.97 -5.12 -46.86
N THR A 841 30.18 -5.25 -48.18
CA THR A 841 29.31 -4.67 -49.22
C THR A 841 28.26 -5.71 -49.63
N LEU A 842 26.98 -5.49 -49.33
CA LEU A 842 25.88 -6.39 -49.73
C LEU A 842 25.71 -6.45 -51.27
N PRO A 843 25.34 -7.62 -51.85
CA PRO A 843 24.93 -7.71 -53.25
C PRO A 843 23.64 -6.90 -53.50
N GLN A 844 23.48 -6.29 -54.69
CA GLN A 844 22.23 -5.61 -55.05
C GLN A 844 21.06 -6.61 -55.11
N ILE A 845 20.02 -6.36 -54.30
CA ILE A 845 18.78 -7.12 -54.30
C ILE A 845 17.81 -6.44 -55.27
N SER A 846 17.40 -7.15 -56.31
CA SER A 846 16.49 -6.61 -57.34
C SER A 846 15.21 -6.06 -56.69
N GLU A 847 14.74 -4.89 -57.14
CA GLU A 847 13.50 -4.21 -56.69
C GLU A 847 13.54 -3.68 -55.24
N ILE A 848 14.66 -3.81 -54.51
CA ILE A 848 14.85 -3.24 -53.17
C ILE A 848 15.99 -2.21 -53.20
N ASN A 849 15.71 -0.96 -52.84
CA ASN A 849 16.75 0.02 -52.63
C ASN A 849 17.38 -0.18 -51.23
N ILE A 850 18.47 -0.94 -51.19
CA ILE A 850 19.14 -1.31 -49.93
C ILE A 850 19.60 -0.08 -49.13
N GLN A 851 20.08 0.98 -49.79
CA GLN A 851 20.52 2.18 -49.07
C GLN A 851 19.35 2.90 -48.41
N GLU A 852 18.23 3.00 -49.12
CA GLU A 852 17.01 3.62 -48.59
C GLU A 852 16.31 2.75 -47.55
N ALA A 853 16.35 1.42 -47.71
CA ALA A 853 15.87 0.48 -46.70
C ALA A 853 16.72 0.57 -45.43
N LEU A 854 18.05 0.55 -45.53
CA LEU A 854 18.94 0.70 -44.38
C LEU A 854 18.75 2.04 -43.66
N LYS A 855 18.47 3.13 -44.38
CA LYS A 855 18.06 4.41 -43.75
C LYS A 855 16.79 4.25 -42.91
N ARG A 856 15.78 3.53 -43.40
CA ARG A 856 14.55 3.22 -42.65
C ARG A 856 14.79 2.34 -41.42
N PHE A 857 15.90 1.59 -41.41
CA PHE A 857 16.38 0.84 -40.25
C PHE A 857 17.48 1.58 -39.45
N ALA A 858 17.66 2.88 -39.66
CA ALA A 858 18.68 3.71 -38.99
C ALA A 858 20.12 3.16 -39.07
N GLY A 859 20.46 2.48 -40.18
CA GLY A 859 21.76 1.84 -40.37
C GLY A 859 21.95 0.50 -39.65
N ASN A 860 20.94 0.01 -38.94
CA ASN A 860 20.99 -1.28 -38.24
C ASN A 860 20.92 -2.45 -39.24
N PHE A 861 22.10 -2.93 -39.63
CA PHE A 861 22.27 -3.99 -40.62
C PHE A 861 21.68 -5.33 -40.18
N ASP A 862 21.86 -5.71 -38.91
CA ASP A 862 21.38 -6.99 -38.39
C ASP A 862 19.85 -7.07 -38.37
N LEU A 863 19.20 -5.99 -37.95
CA LEU A 863 17.74 -5.89 -37.97
C LEU A 863 17.20 -5.90 -39.40
N PHE A 864 17.85 -5.18 -40.32
CA PHE A 864 17.50 -5.21 -41.74
C PHE A 864 17.63 -6.62 -42.34
N MET A 865 18.71 -7.34 -42.04
CA MET A 865 18.92 -8.72 -42.47
C MET A 865 17.88 -9.68 -41.87
N GLN A 866 17.44 -9.47 -40.62
CA GLN A 866 16.34 -10.23 -40.03
C GLN A 866 15.02 -9.99 -40.77
N VAL A 867 14.71 -8.75 -41.14
CA VAL A 867 13.51 -8.42 -41.92
C VAL A 867 13.58 -9.02 -43.32
N LEU A 868 14.73 -9.01 -43.99
CA LEU A 868 14.91 -9.66 -45.29
C LEU A 868 14.73 -11.19 -45.20
N ARG A 869 15.24 -11.84 -44.16
CA ARG A 869 15.06 -13.28 -43.92
C ARG A 869 13.59 -13.60 -43.65
N ARG A 870 12.92 -12.81 -42.82
CA ARG A 870 11.49 -12.97 -42.56
C ARG A 870 10.64 -12.76 -43.82
N PHE A 871 10.98 -11.77 -44.65
CA PHE A 871 10.32 -11.58 -45.94
C PHE A 871 10.52 -12.80 -46.85
N TYR A 872 11.75 -13.31 -46.94
CA TYR A 872 12.06 -14.51 -47.72
C TYR A 872 11.27 -15.74 -47.26
N ASP A 873 11.04 -15.91 -45.95
CA ASP A 873 10.30 -17.04 -45.40
C ASP A 873 8.77 -16.87 -45.54
N ASP A 874 8.24 -15.70 -45.17
CA ASP A 874 6.79 -15.46 -45.07
C ASP A 874 6.12 -15.26 -46.45
N TYR A 875 6.86 -14.80 -47.47
CA TYR A 875 6.27 -14.38 -48.76
C TYR A 875 6.42 -15.38 -49.91
N GLN A 876 6.98 -16.58 -49.68
CA GLN A 876 7.18 -17.60 -50.74
C GLN A 876 5.88 -18.10 -51.37
N THR A 877 4.81 -18.20 -50.57
CA THR A 877 3.49 -18.69 -51.01
C THR A 877 2.43 -17.60 -51.05
N PHE A 878 2.80 -16.36 -50.72
CA PHE A 878 1.88 -15.23 -50.54
C PHE A 878 1.16 -14.83 -51.83
N SER A 879 1.88 -14.87 -52.95
CA SER A 879 1.36 -14.67 -54.31
C SER A 879 0.16 -15.59 -54.60
N SER A 880 0.28 -16.88 -54.31
CA SER A 880 -0.78 -17.87 -54.51
C SER A 880 -1.99 -17.62 -53.61
N GLN A 881 -1.76 -17.19 -52.36
CA GLN A 881 -2.82 -16.87 -51.40
C GLN A 881 -3.67 -15.66 -51.83
N ILE A 882 -3.06 -14.63 -52.42
CA ILE A 882 -3.80 -13.48 -52.95
C ILE A 882 -4.66 -13.90 -54.15
N ARG A 883 -4.10 -14.69 -55.06
CA ARG A 883 -4.82 -15.16 -56.25
C ARG A 883 -5.98 -16.09 -55.88
N GLU A 884 -5.79 -16.98 -54.91
CA GLU A 884 -6.85 -17.83 -54.38
C GLU A 884 -7.97 -17.02 -53.72
N ALA A 885 -7.62 -16.03 -52.89
CA ALA A 885 -8.59 -15.13 -52.27
C ALA A 885 -9.40 -14.34 -53.31
N TYR A 886 -8.79 -13.99 -54.44
CA TYR A 886 -9.48 -13.31 -55.54
C TYR A 886 -10.38 -14.26 -56.35
N ILE A 887 -9.92 -15.48 -56.67
CA ILE A 887 -10.72 -16.49 -57.39
C ILE A 887 -11.94 -16.93 -56.57
N THR A 888 -11.82 -16.95 -55.24
CA THR A 888 -12.91 -17.29 -54.31
C THR A 888 -13.83 -16.10 -53.98
N ASP A 889 -13.69 -14.98 -54.70
CA ASP A 889 -14.45 -13.72 -54.54
C ASP A 889 -14.38 -13.11 -53.11
N ASN A 890 -13.32 -13.44 -52.36
CA ASN A 890 -13.09 -12.90 -51.02
C ASN A 890 -12.31 -11.59 -51.08
N LEU A 891 -12.97 -10.55 -51.60
CA LEU A 891 -12.39 -9.23 -51.83
C LEU A 891 -11.87 -8.55 -50.54
N LYS A 892 -12.48 -8.83 -49.39
CA LYS A 892 -12.01 -8.33 -48.09
C LYS A 892 -10.63 -8.88 -47.75
N LYS A 893 -10.42 -10.18 -48.00
CA LYS A 893 -9.13 -10.84 -47.78
C LYS A 893 -8.06 -10.37 -48.78
N VAL A 894 -8.45 -10.10 -50.03
CA VAL A 894 -7.55 -9.47 -51.02
C VAL A 894 -7.13 -8.06 -50.57
N GLN A 895 -8.04 -7.28 -49.99
CA GLN A 895 -7.73 -5.96 -49.43
C GLN A 895 -6.77 -6.05 -48.23
N GLU A 896 -7.00 -6.99 -47.31
CA GLU A 896 -6.11 -7.24 -46.16
C GLU A 896 -4.70 -7.64 -46.61
N TYR A 897 -4.58 -8.50 -47.63
CA TYR A 897 -3.28 -8.86 -48.20
C TYR A 897 -2.59 -7.69 -48.89
N ALA A 898 -3.34 -6.86 -49.64
CA ALA A 898 -2.79 -5.64 -50.25
C ALA A 898 -2.29 -4.64 -49.17
N HIS A 899 -3.03 -4.49 -48.07
CA HIS A 899 -2.65 -3.62 -46.96
C HIS A 899 -1.37 -4.11 -46.26
N ARG A 900 -1.28 -5.42 -45.99
CA ARG A 900 -0.06 -6.04 -45.43
C ARG A 900 1.13 -5.90 -46.37
N LEU A 901 0.93 -6.11 -47.68
CA LEU A 901 1.99 -5.98 -48.67
C LEU A 901 2.49 -4.53 -48.78
N LYS A 902 1.59 -3.54 -48.68
CA LYS A 902 1.93 -2.11 -48.67
C LYS A 902 2.84 -1.77 -47.49
N GLY A 903 2.54 -2.28 -46.30
CA GLY A 903 3.37 -2.08 -45.10
C GLY A 903 4.79 -2.63 -45.31
N VAL A 904 4.90 -3.88 -45.75
CA VAL A 904 6.20 -4.54 -45.91
C VAL A 904 7.01 -3.99 -47.09
N ALA A 905 6.37 -3.66 -48.22
CA ALA A 905 7.03 -3.00 -49.35
C ALA A 905 7.60 -1.62 -48.99
N SER A 906 6.92 -0.91 -48.08
CA SER A 906 7.40 0.35 -47.52
C SER A 906 8.63 0.14 -46.63
N TYR A 907 8.69 -0.89 -45.80
CA TYR A 907 9.90 -1.14 -45.00
C TYR A 907 11.09 -1.56 -45.87
N LEU A 908 10.85 -2.39 -46.89
CA LEU A 908 11.89 -2.87 -47.80
C LEU A 908 12.35 -1.84 -48.84
N ALA A 909 11.81 -0.61 -48.83
CA ALA A 909 12.07 0.39 -49.85
C ALA A 909 11.94 -0.14 -51.29
N SER A 910 10.90 -0.95 -51.53
CA SER A 910 10.55 -1.45 -52.85
C SER A 910 9.42 -0.60 -53.44
N GLU A 911 9.77 0.40 -54.24
CA GLU A 911 8.80 1.35 -54.80
C GLU A 911 7.81 0.69 -55.76
N SER A 912 8.29 -0.25 -56.58
CA SER A 912 7.47 -1.00 -57.53
C SER A 912 6.43 -1.87 -56.81
N LEU A 913 6.84 -2.57 -55.75
CA LEU A 913 5.93 -3.40 -54.94
C LEU A 913 4.94 -2.54 -54.15
N LEU A 914 5.40 -1.38 -53.63
CA LEU A 914 4.56 -0.44 -52.90
C LEU A 914 3.48 0.18 -53.80
N ASP A 915 3.83 0.57 -55.02
CA ASP A 915 2.88 1.13 -55.98
C ASP A 915 1.87 0.07 -56.45
N ALA A 916 2.32 -1.15 -56.72
CA ALA A 916 1.43 -2.25 -57.08
C ALA A 916 0.46 -2.62 -55.94
N ALA A 917 0.93 -2.65 -54.68
CA ALA A 917 0.10 -2.89 -53.51
C ALA A 917 -0.97 -1.80 -53.31
N LYS A 918 -0.59 -0.51 -53.47
CA LYS A 918 -1.52 0.63 -53.37
C LYS A 918 -2.58 0.58 -54.48
N LYS A 919 -2.18 0.25 -55.71
CA LYS A 919 -3.11 0.10 -56.84
C LYS A 919 -4.08 -1.07 -56.61
N LEU A 920 -3.60 -2.19 -56.09
CA LEU A 920 -4.45 -3.34 -55.76
C LEU A 920 -5.49 -2.96 -54.70
N GLU A 921 -5.06 -2.37 -53.59
CA GLU A 921 -5.94 -1.92 -52.50
C GLU A 921 -7.00 -0.93 -53.03
N LYS A 922 -6.57 0.05 -53.84
CA LYS A 922 -7.48 1.04 -54.45
C LYS A 922 -8.49 0.41 -55.41
N TYR A 923 -8.07 -0.48 -56.30
CA TYR A 923 -8.99 -1.10 -57.26
C TYR A 923 -9.99 -2.06 -56.61
N VAL A 924 -9.63 -2.69 -55.49
CA VAL A 924 -10.58 -3.46 -54.66
C VAL A 924 -11.62 -2.53 -54.03
N ILE A 925 -11.20 -1.38 -53.48
CA ILE A 925 -12.11 -0.39 -52.87
C ILE A 925 -13.03 0.24 -53.92
N ASP A 926 -12.47 0.66 -55.05
CA ASP A 926 -13.19 1.32 -56.14
C ASP A 926 -14.00 0.34 -57.01
N LYS A 927 -14.00 -0.96 -56.67
CA LYS A 927 -14.69 -2.06 -57.36
C LYS A 927 -14.34 -2.17 -58.85
N GLN A 928 -13.10 -1.88 -59.22
CA GLN A 928 -12.60 -1.94 -60.61
C GLN A 928 -12.02 -3.32 -60.93
N TYR A 929 -12.87 -4.37 -60.90
CA TYR A 929 -12.45 -5.78 -60.96
C TYR A 929 -11.63 -6.15 -62.20
N GLU A 930 -11.92 -5.54 -63.36
CA GLU A 930 -11.17 -5.78 -64.61
C GLU A 930 -9.70 -5.39 -64.52
N LYS A 931 -9.33 -4.50 -63.58
CA LYS A 931 -7.96 -4.02 -63.37
C LYS A 931 -7.22 -4.76 -62.25
N ILE A 932 -7.89 -5.65 -61.52
CA ILE A 932 -7.30 -6.35 -60.36
C ILE A 932 -6.39 -7.49 -60.81
N THR A 933 -6.84 -8.32 -61.75
CA THR A 933 -6.07 -9.48 -62.25
C THR A 933 -4.67 -9.13 -62.81
N PRO A 934 -4.51 -8.06 -63.62
CA PRO A 934 -3.20 -7.64 -64.10
C PRO A 934 -2.26 -7.16 -62.97
N ILE A 935 -2.82 -6.50 -61.94
CA ILE A 935 -2.04 -6.00 -60.80
C ILE A 935 -1.60 -7.15 -59.88
N ILE A 936 -2.47 -8.14 -59.64
CA ILE A 936 -2.09 -9.35 -58.90
C ILE A 936 -0.93 -10.03 -59.63
N THR A 937 -1.04 -10.25 -60.95
CA THR A 937 0.05 -10.86 -61.74
C THR A 937 1.36 -10.05 -61.65
N SER A 938 1.27 -8.70 -61.70
CA SER A 938 2.44 -7.84 -61.51
C SER A 938 3.08 -7.97 -60.12
N ILE A 939 2.28 -8.13 -59.06
CA ILE A 939 2.79 -8.33 -57.69
C ILE A 939 3.51 -9.68 -57.59
N GLU A 940 2.95 -10.73 -58.19
CA GLU A 940 3.56 -12.06 -58.19
C GLU A 940 4.95 -12.05 -58.85
N ASP A 941 5.08 -11.34 -59.98
CA ASP A 941 6.36 -11.19 -60.68
C ASP A 941 7.40 -10.44 -59.84
N ILE A 942 7.01 -9.32 -59.19
CA ILE A 942 7.91 -8.51 -58.37
C ILE A 942 8.38 -9.31 -57.14
N ILE A 943 7.47 -9.98 -56.42
CA ILE A 943 7.82 -10.81 -55.26
C ILE A 943 8.75 -11.94 -55.67
N SER A 944 8.47 -12.60 -56.80
CA SER A 944 9.31 -13.70 -57.30
C SER A 944 10.75 -13.24 -57.62
N ARG A 945 10.91 -12.04 -58.20
CA ARG A 945 12.23 -11.44 -58.46
C ARG A 945 12.98 -11.10 -57.17
N ILE A 946 12.30 -10.56 -56.16
CA ILE A 946 12.88 -10.24 -54.85
C ILE A 946 13.34 -11.51 -54.15
N ILE A 947 12.47 -12.53 -54.05
CA ILE A 947 12.76 -13.80 -53.36
C ILE A 947 13.93 -14.53 -54.05
N THR A 948 13.97 -14.53 -55.38
CA THR A 948 15.07 -15.15 -56.13
C THR A 948 16.40 -14.44 -55.87
N SER A 949 16.39 -13.11 -55.79
CA SER A 949 17.59 -12.32 -55.47
C SER A 949 18.05 -12.53 -54.03
N LEU A 950 17.11 -12.62 -53.08
CA LEU A 950 17.39 -12.86 -51.66
C LEU A 950 17.97 -14.24 -51.39
N LYS A 951 17.59 -15.25 -52.17
CA LYS A 951 18.13 -16.61 -52.04
C LYS A 951 19.66 -16.64 -52.14
N ASN A 952 20.25 -15.83 -53.02
CA ASN A 952 21.69 -15.77 -53.22
C ASN A 952 22.40 -15.04 -52.07
N VAL A 953 21.80 -13.96 -51.54
CA VAL A 953 22.35 -13.18 -50.41
C VAL A 953 22.30 -13.97 -49.10
N ILE A 954 21.21 -14.72 -48.88
CA ILE A 954 21.04 -15.55 -47.69
C ILE A 954 21.95 -16.80 -47.73
N GLN A 955 22.36 -17.25 -48.92
CA GLN A 955 23.29 -18.38 -49.09
C GLN A 955 24.77 -17.96 -49.00
N SER A 956 25.17 -16.74 -49.38
CA SER A 956 26.56 -16.27 -49.27
C SER A 956 27.03 -15.99 -47.84
N ASP A 957 26.09 -15.73 -46.92
CA ASP A 957 26.32 -15.44 -45.49
C ASP A 957 26.65 -16.71 -44.65
N GLN A 958 26.99 -17.82 -45.29
CA GLN A 958 27.14 -19.16 -44.67
C GLN A 958 28.58 -19.68 -44.57
N ILE A 959 29.62 -18.88 -44.89
CA ILE A 959 31.02 -19.37 -44.93
C ILE A 959 31.79 -19.20 -43.60
N ASP A 960 31.27 -18.48 -42.60
CA ASP A 960 31.96 -18.36 -41.30
C ASP A 960 31.58 -19.52 -40.35
N ASN A 961 32.27 -20.66 -40.51
CA ASN A 961 32.13 -21.86 -39.66
C ASN A 961 33.06 -21.78 -38.44
N SER A 962 32.62 -21.15 -37.35
CA SER A 962 33.18 -21.39 -36.02
C SER A 962 32.55 -22.64 -35.41
N ILE A 963 33.33 -23.72 -35.28
CA ILE A 963 32.93 -25.01 -34.69
C ILE A 963 32.56 -24.81 -33.22
N VAL A 964 31.39 -25.32 -32.81
CA VAL A 964 30.86 -25.20 -31.44
C VAL A 964 31.21 -26.46 -30.65
N LEU A 965 31.98 -26.33 -29.58
CA LEU A 965 32.22 -27.41 -28.61
C LEU A 965 30.97 -27.62 -27.75
N LEU A 966 30.37 -28.82 -27.83
CA LEU A 966 29.17 -29.16 -27.08
C LEU A 966 29.50 -29.72 -25.67
N PRO A 967 28.70 -29.40 -24.65
CA PRO A 967 28.78 -30.02 -23.33
C PRO A 967 28.48 -31.54 -23.39
N GLN A 968 29.12 -32.31 -22.52
CA GLN A 968 29.15 -33.78 -22.56
C GLN A 968 27.76 -34.44 -22.43
N ASN A 969 26.86 -33.84 -21.65
CA ASN A 969 25.47 -34.28 -21.49
C ASN A 969 24.62 -34.18 -22.77
N ILE A 970 24.98 -33.31 -23.71
CA ILE A 970 24.32 -33.20 -25.01
C ILE A 970 24.93 -34.19 -26.00
N HIS A 971 26.24 -34.45 -25.89
CA HIS A 971 26.91 -35.51 -26.64
C HIS A 971 26.28 -36.89 -26.37
N ASP A 972 25.98 -37.21 -25.11
CA ASP A 972 25.30 -38.46 -24.74
C ASP A 972 23.89 -38.56 -25.34
N ARG A 973 23.17 -37.44 -25.43
CA ARG A 973 21.83 -37.41 -26.05
C ARG A 973 21.87 -37.63 -27.55
N PHE A 974 22.91 -37.16 -28.25
CA PHE A 974 23.11 -37.50 -29.66
C PHE A 974 23.24 -39.02 -29.85
N ILE A 975 23.99 -39.68 -28.97
CA ILE A 975 24.21 -41.14 -29.02
C ILE A 975 22.93 -41.91 -28.72
N THR A 976 22.19 -41.51 -27.67
CA THR A 976 20.91 -42.16 -27.30
C THR A 976 19.87 -41.99 -28.40
N LEU A 977 19.72 -40.80 -28.97
CA LEU A 977 18.76 -40.56 -30.05
C LEU A 977 19.12 -41.35 -31.32
N TYR A 978 20.42 -41.50 -31.61
CA TYR A 978 20.88 -42.33 -32.73
C TYR A 978 20.58 -43.82 -32.53
N LYS A 979 20.69 -44.35 -31.30
CA LYS A 979 20.30 -45.75 -30.98
C LYS A 979 18.80 -45.97 -31.13
N LEU A 980 17.98 -45.08 -30.57
CA LEU A 980 16.53 -45.17 -30.67
C LEU A 980 16.06 -45.11 -32.14
N LEU A 981 16.67 -44.24 -32.95
CA LEU A 981 16.41 -44.17 -34.40
C LEU A 981 16.83 -45.44 -35.15
N LYS A 982 17.86 -46.18 -34.68
CA LYS A 982 18.28 -47.47 -35.27
C LYS A 982 17.26 -48.57 -34.96
N GLU A 983 16.64 -48.53 -33.78
CA GLU A 983 15.67 -49.55 -33.32
C GLU A 983 14.22 -49.23 -33.71
N SER A 984 13.98 -48.05 -34.34
CA SER A 984 12.64 -47.55 -34.71
C SER A 984 11.67 -47.50 -33.52
N ASP A 985 12.17 -47.13 -32.35
CA ASP A 985 11.40 -47.11 -31.10
C ASP A 985 10.37 -45.98 -31.08
N SER A 986 9.20 -46.24 -30.49
CA SER A 986 8.13 -45.26 -30.28
C SER A 986 8.52 -44.11 -29.33
N GLU A 987 9.49 -44.32 -28.43
CA GLU A 987 9.93 -43.30 -27.46
C GLU A 987 10.72 -42.13 -28.08
N ILE A 988 11.07 -42.21 -29.37
CA ILE A 988 11.80 -41.15 -30.10
C ILE A 988 11.05 -39.81 -30.05
N LYS A 989 9.71 -39.82 -30.07
CA LYS A 989 8.89 -38.59 -30.10
C LYS A 989 8.93 -37.80 -28.80
N ASP A 990 9.12 -38.47 -27.66
CA ASP A 990 9.18 -37.79 -26.37
C ASP A 990 10.59 -37.21 -26.16
N MET A 991 11.62 -37.94 -26.60
CA MET A 991 13.01 -37.48 -26.48
C MET A 991 13.35 -36.33 -27.45
N ILE A 992 12.66 -36.19 -28.58
CA ILE A 992 13.02 -35.17 -29.58
C ILE A 992 12.76 -33.73 -29.10
N ASN A 993 11.67 -33.51 -28.35
CA ASN A 993 11.34 -32.19 -27.82
C ASN A 993 12.40 -31.76 -26.79
N ASP A 994 12.81 -32.69 -25.93
CA ASP A 994 13.88 -32.46 -24.96
C ASP A 994 15.23 -32.23 -25.64
N PHE A 995 15.51 -32.94 -26.74
CA PHE A 995 16.72 -32.78 -27.54
C PHE A 995 16.77 -31.42 -28.25
N GLU A 996 15.66 -31.00 -28.88
CA GLU A 996 15.52 -29.68 -29.52
C GLU A 996 15.61 -28.55 -28.48
N GLN A 997 15.00 -28.72 -27.31
CA GLN A 997 15.06 -27.74 -26.23
C GLN A 997 16.46 -27.65 -25.60
N SER A 998 17.23 -28.74 -25.59
CA SER A 998 18.61 -28.73 -25.11
C SER A 998 19.55 -28.04 -26.11
N LEU A 999 19.34 -28.28 -27.40
CA LEU A 999 20.15 -27.66 -28.47
C LEU A 999 19.79 -26.20 -28.75
N SER A 1000 18.55 -25.77 -28.49
CA SER A 1000 18.12 -24.36 -28.67
C SER A 1000 18.76 -23.40 -27.67
N LYS A 1001 19.29 -23.92 -26.56
CA LYS A 1001 20.07 -23.17 -25.55
C LYS A 1001 21.53 -22.96 -25.96
N ILE A 1002 21.96 -23.54 -27.09
CA ILE A 1002 23.32 -23.42 -27.61
C ILE A 1002 23.27 -22.73 -28.98
N SER A 1003 24.24 -21.85 -29.23
CA SER A 1003 24.39 -21.19 -30.53
C SER A 1003 24.83 -22.20 -31.60
N LEU A 1004 23.87 -22.87 -32.24
CA LEU A 1004 24.12 -23.76 -33.37
C LEU A 1004 24.38 -22.99 -34.67
N SER A 1005 25.28 -23.51 -35.51
CA SER A 1005 25.48 -23.00 -36.89
C SER A 1005 24.20 -23.15 -37.72
N PHE A 1006 24.05 -22.34 -38.77
CA PHE A 1006 22.85 -22.39 -39.62
C PHE A 1006 22.64 -23.78 -40.24
N SER A 1007 23.72 -24.43 -40.69
CA SER A 1007 23.68 -25.80 -41.23
C SER A 1007 23.20 -26.80 -40.15
N ALA A 1008 23.67 -26.68 -38.90
CA ALA A 1008 23.19 -27.50 -37.80
C ALA A 1008 21.70 -27.24 -37.50
N ARG A 1009 21.24 -25.99 -37.46
CA ARG A 1009 19.82 -25.69 -37.24
C ARG A 1009 18.91 -26.24 -38.35
N GLN A 1010 19.37 -26.22 -39.60
CA GLN A 1010 18.62 -26.80 -40.72
C GLN A 1010 18.56 -28.32 -40.63
N ASN A 1011 19.67 -28.99 -40.34
CA ASN A 1011 19.69 -30.44 -40.16
C ASN A 1011 18.86 -30.89 -38.96
N LEU A 1012 18.83 -30.12 -37.86
CA LEU A 1012 17.94 -30.36 -36.72
C LEU A 1012 16.47 -30.23 -37.12
N LYS A 1013 16.06 -29.12 -37.74
CA LYS A 1013 14.67 -28.94 -38.21
C LYS A 1013 14.24 -30.00 -39.22
N LYS A 1014 15.16 -30.42 -40.10
CA LYS A 1014 14.92 -31.48 -41.08
C LYS A 1014 14.72 -32.83 -40.41
N MET A 1015 15.60 -33.19 -39.49
CA MET A 1015 15.50 -34.41 -38.68
C MET A 1015 14.18 -34.47 -37.90
N VAL A 1016 13.77 -33.36 -37.25
CA VAL A 1016 12.50 -33.28 -36.50
C VAL A 1016 11.30 -33.52 -37.41
N ARG A 1017 11.30 -32.95 -38.62
CA ARG A 1017 10.23 -33.23 -39.60
C ARG A 1017 10.23 -34.70 -40.05
N GLU A 1018 11.40 -35.27 -40.32
CA GLU A 1018 11.54 -36.67 -40.76
C GLU A 1018 11.06 -37.65 -39.67
N ILE A 1019 11.37 -37.38 -38.40
CA ILE A 1019 10.87 -38.16 -37.26
C ILE A 1019 9.35 -38.02 -37.11
N ASN A 1020 8.82 -36.80 -37.20
CA ASN A 1020 7.38 -36.56 -37.09
C ASN A 1020 6.56 -37.18 -38.25
N SER A 1021 7.21 -37.40 -39.39
CA SER A 1021 6.66 -38.08 -40.57
C SER A 1021 7.03 -39.57 -40.65
N TYR A 1022 7.58 -40.15 -39.57
CA TYR A 1022 7.94 -41.57 -39.45
C TYR A 1022 9.01 -42.06 -40.46
N GLN A 1023 9.84 -41.16 -41.00
CA GLN A 1023 10.94 -41.48 -41.91
C GLN A 1023 12.26 -41.65 -41.15
N PHE A 1024 12.36 -42.68 -40.31
CA PHE A 1024 13.45 -42.84 -39.34
C PHE A 1024 14.84 -43.02 -39.98
N ASP A 1025 14.93 -43.68 -41.15
CA ASP A 1025 16.20 -43.82 -41.89
C ASP A 1025 16.73 -42.49 -42.42
N ASN A 1026 15.84 -41.59 -42.85
CA ASN A 1026 16.21 -40.25 -43.30
C ASN A 1026 16.60 -39.37 -42.11
N ALA A 1027 15.82 -39.45 -41.03
CA ALA A 1027 16.12 -38.77 -39.78
C ALA A 1027 17.48 -39.17 -39.22
N LYS A 1028 17.86 -40.45 -39.31
CA LYS A 1028 19.18 -40.95 -38.91
C LYS A 1028 20.31 -40.30 -39.71
N LYS A 1029 20.17 -40.15 -41.03
CA LYS A 1029 21.15 -39.44 -41.88
C LYS A 1029 21.22 -37.95 -41.53
N SER A 1030 20.07 -37.32 -41.28
CA SER A 1030 20.01 -35.91 -40.85
C SER A 1030 20.64 -35.71 -39.47
N LEU A 1031 20.51 -36.67 -38.55
CA LEU A 1031 21.17 -36.67 -37.24
C LEU A 1031 22.70 -36.83 -37.36
N GLN A 1032 23.17 -37.67 -38.29
CA GLN A 1032 24.62 -37.82 -38.55
C GLN A 1032 25.24 -36.53 -39.09
N LEU A 1033 24.59 -35.89 -40.07
CA LEU A 1033 25.03 -34.58 -40.58
C LEU A 1033 24.96 -33.48 -39.50
N LEU A 1034 23.96 -33.55 -38.60
CA LEU A 1034 23.88 -32.65 -37.45
C LEU A 1034 25.03 -32.87 -36.47
N ALA A 1035 25.40 -34.12 -36.21
CA ALA A 1035 26.51 -34.49 -35.33
C ALA A 1035 27.86 -34.04 -35.92
N GLU A 1036 28.08 -34.22 -37.22
CA GLU A 1036 29.26 -33.71 -37.93
C GLU A 1036 29.37 -32.18 -37.82
N ASN A 1037 28.25 -31.46 -38.01
CA ASN A 1037 28.20 -30.01 -37.85
C ASN A 1037 28.51 -29.52 -36.42
N CYS A 1038 28.36 -30.39 -35.42
CA CYS A 1038 28.62 -30.10 -34.02
C CYS A 1038 29.87 -30.80 -33.47
N ASN A 1039 30.69 -31.41 -34.35
CA ASN A 1039 31.90 -32.17 -34.02
C ASN A 1039 31.69 -33.31 -33.00
N VAL A 1040 30.53 -33.97 -33.07
CA VAL A 1040 30.17 -35.12 -32.24
C VAL A 1040 30.57 -36.40 -32.99
N GLN A 1041 31.57 -37.11 -32.50
CA GLN A 1041 31.95 -38.42 -33.04
C GLN A 1041 31.15 -39.52 -32.36
N PHE A 1042 30.41 -40.31 -33.13
CA PHE A 1042 29.84 -41.55 -32.63
C PHE A 1042 30.99 -42.56 -32.48
N ALA A 1043 31.40 -42.85 -31.24
CA ALA A 1043 32.52 -43.74 -31.00
C ALA A 1043 32.22 -45.18 -31.45
N ASP A 1044 33.12 -45.64 -32.32
CA ASP A 1044 33.48 -46.97 -32.78
C ASP A 1044 32.62 -47.78 -33.77
N LYS A 1045 33.41 -48.33 -34.70
CA LYS A 1045 33.13 -49.21 -35.84
C LYS A 1045 32.49 -50.57 -35.50
N GLU A 1046 31.93 -50.77 -34.30
CA GLU A 1046 31.25 -52.03 -33.94
C GLU A 1046 29.72 -52.00 -34.10
N VAL A 1047 29.14 -50.88 -34.52
CA VAL A 1047 27.67 -50.74 -34.69
C VAL A 1047 27.27 -50.41 -36.14
N ILE A 1048 28.24 -50.46 -37.07
CA ILE A 1048 28.05 -50.23 -38.52
C ILE A 1048 27.91 -51.55 -39.33
N GLU A 1049 28.05 -52.73 -38.72
CA GLU A 1049 27.55 -53.99 -39.34
C GLU A 1049 26.07 -54.24 -39.03
#